data_AF-A0A3P7G2P6-F1
#
_entry.id   AF-A0A3P7G2P6-F1
#
_cell.length_a   1.000
_cell.length_b   1.000
_cell.length_c   1.000
_cell.angle_alpha   90.00
_cell.angle_beta   90.00
_cell.angle_gamma   90.00
#
_symmetry.space_group_name_H-M   'P 1'
#
loop_
_entity.id
_entity.type
_entity.pdbx_description
1 polymer ?
#
loop_
_entity_poly.entity_id
_entity_poly.type
_entity_poly.pdbx_seq_one_letter_code
_entity_poly.pdbx_strand_id
1 'polypeptide(L)'
;MLVLSIAMVFVVIFHNQIFAKLDEHSKNLKTGKLNDSKCDLQICTRSFSKPPLLIVSLDGFRASYLQRGITPAIQRLFDCGTQSKFVMPVFPSKTFPNHYTIATGLYPASHGIVDNSFQDANLPVVHFKKSAKTAGWYLGEPIWNTVQKYGMKSAVYFWPGSEAPVNGKRPNYFMNYDGSVPFTQRIDKAIEWLNMPEDERPSLVMVYMEEPDSAGHMAGAESQQVRTASITVDGMINYLTRRLINEGLIGCINVIILSDHGMQTIDPSRAVILKDILEPSFNGSLFDGVVGQISAPNNFDESVEHIIRPLKCHQGQSYLAYKTEHAPMRYHYRGSHRIGDVLIEARPGVLILSSKKYIEWGKRRLGDHGYDNRLPNMRTIFGAYGPSIAEKKLIDEFEIIELYNLFADLLSIHAAPNNGTKGRLNAVLRKPSSIRERTSTVAGLRCTEEVKDGHCHSVCEAAKMNDNKCIAPKAIVSFDLSNGAECYVSLCDSLVYVNNKLGITQMVVTILSGTNSLRKPNKLLALLWLYDRKYELRLHFITIIILSGTWRYVVRLIDNYLEEYGQLTVYFGPVYDVDGNGVRDSDDLIRKNKPSHVFLIVFRCTEAEVSAINLCRKPIFIPFILPIVDDDFNCLDSPEYMFQNTVRIRDIELLTGLQFFTDRNIWSTEEAIMLRTYVTQNLWPY
;
A
#
# COMPACT_ATOMS: atom_id res chain seq x y z
N MET A 1 37.10 26.33 9.92
CA MET A 1 36.23 27.31 10.61
C MET A 1 35.85 28.51 9.73
N LEU A 2 36.73 29.09 8.91
CA LEU A 2 36.41 30.26 8.08
C LEU A 2 35.31 30.03 7.00
N VAL A 3 35.20 28.81 6.46
CA VAL A 3 34.20 28.45 5.42
C VAL A 3 32.78 28.28 6.00
N LEU A 4 32.65 27.87 7.26
CA LEU A 4 31.37 27.75 7.97
C LEU A 4 30.77 29.11 8.31
N SER A 5 31.61 30.10 8.64
CA SER A 5 31.18 31.47 8.92
C SER A 5 30.67 32.19 7.66
N ILE A 6 31.30 31.93 6.50
CA ILE A 6 30.87 32.50 5.22
C ILE A 6 29.53 31.90 4.77
N ALA A 7 29.32 30.59 4.94
CA ALA A 7 28.04 29.94 4.65
C ALA A 7 26.88 30.46 5.53
N MET A 8 27.12 30.71 6.83
CA MET A 8 26.12 31.34 7.71
C MET A 8 25.76 32.76 7.28
N VAL A 9 26.75 33.56 6.85
CA VAL A 9 26.52 34.94 6.39
C VAL A 9 25.75 34.96 5.07
N PHE A 10 26.04 34.02 4.15
CA PHE A 10 25.25 33.87 2.92
C PHE A 10 23.81 33.43 3.19
N VAL A 11 23.58 32.47 4.11
CA VAL A 11 22.23 32.03 4.50
C VAL A 11 21.44 33.18 5.13
N VAL A 12 22.05 34.00 5.98
CA VAL A 12 21.40 35.16 6.63
C VAL A 12 21.11 36.29 5.63
N ILE A 13 22.03 36.59 4.70
CA ILE A 13 21.82 37.61 3.66
C ILE A 13 20.76 37.15 2.65
N PHE A 14 20.80 35.88 2.21
CA PHE A 14 19.75 35.33 1.34
C PHE A 14 18.40 35.25 2.06
N HIS A 15 18.37 34.90 3.34
CA HIS A 15 17.14 34.97 4.16
C HIS A 15 16.59 36.39 4.19
N ASN A 16 17.42 37.40 4.51
CA ASN A 16 16.96 38.78 4.58
C ASN A 16 16.48 39.32 3.22
N GLN A 17 17.11 38.91 2.11
CA GLN A 17 16.66 39.28 0.77
C GLN A 17 15.38 38.54 0.34
N ILE A 18 15.20 37.28 0.73
CA ILE A 18 13.96 36.52 0.48
C ILE A 18 12.83 37.08 1.34
N PHE A 19 13.05 37.35 2.63
CA PHE A 19 12.06 37.97 3.50
C PHE A 19 11.72 39.38 3.05
N ALA A 20 12.70 40.20 2.62
CA ALA A 20 12.43 41.52 2.07
C ALA A 20 11.62 41.46 0.77
N LYS A 21 11.92 40.51 -0.15
CA LYS A 21 11.13 40.30 -1.36
C LYS A 21 9.74 39.74 -1.07
N LEU A 22 9.59 38.83 -0.10
CA LEU A 22 8.28 38.33 0.34
C LEU A 22 7.45 39.44 1.00
N ASP A 23 8.09 40.34 1.76
CA ASP A 23 7.44 41.47 2.41
C ASP A 23 7.04 42.56 1.40
N GLU A 24 7.90 42.85 0.42
CA GLU A 24 7.60 43.79 -0.68
C GLU A 24 6.50 43.24 -1.62
N HIS A 25 6.52 41.94 -1.92
CA HIS A 25 5.47 41.28 -2.70
C HIS A 25 4.16 41.16 -1.89
N SER A 26 4.24 40.94 -0.57
CA SER A 26 3.10 40.97 0.36
C SER A 26 2.45 42.36 0.44
N LYS A 27 3.24 43.44 0.40
CA LYS A 27 2.75 44.82 0.43
C LYS A 27 2.03 45.23 -0.86
N ASN A 28 2.35 44.61 -2.00
CA ASN A 28 1.71 44.88 -3.30
C ASN A 28 0.45 44.03 -3.57
N LEU A 29 0.16 43.01 -2.74
CA LEU A 29 -1.08 42.25 -2.82
C LEU A 29 -2.17 43.05 -2.10
N LYS A 30 -3.14 43.60 -2.87
CA LYS A 30 -4.33 44.28 -2.33
C LYS A 30 -4.92 43.46 -1.18
N THR A 31 -5.06 44.10 -0.03
CA THR A 31 -5.52 43.51 1.24
C THR A 31 -7.00 43.16 1.19
N GLY A 32 -7.35 42.11 0.44
CA GLY A 32 -8.52 41.30 0.77
C GLY A 32 -8.22 40.56 2.07
N LYS A 33 -8.63 41.10 3.21
CA LYS A 33 -8.59 40.35 4.48
C LYS A 33 -9.43 39.09 4.26
N LEU A 34 -8.80 37.92 4.21
CA LEU A 34 -9.52 36.67 4.48
C LEU A 34 -10.22 36.88 5.81
N ASN A 35 -11.52 36.63 5.84
CA ASN A 35 -12.19 36.45 7.11
C ASN A 35 -11.67 35.13 7.67
N ASP A 36 -10.64 35.20 8.53
CA ASP A 36 -9.86 34.07 9.07
C ASP A 36 -10.70 32.98 9.76
N SER A 37 -12.01 33.19 9.93
CA SER A 37 -12.93 32.38 10.72
C SER A 37 -13.95 31.55 9.94
N LYS A 38 -14.04 31.67 8.61
CA LYS A 38 -14.99 30.86 7.83
C LYS A 38 -14.31 30.28 6.60
N CYS A 39 -14.51 28.99 6.39
CA CYS A 39 -14.29 28.27 5.12
C CYS A 39 -15.21 28.81 4.01
N ASP A 40 -15.39 30.13 3.94
CA ASP A 40 -16.34 30.81 3.06
C ASP A 40 -15.62 31.17 1.77
N LEU A 41 -15.98 30.43 0.73
CA LEU A 41 -15.20 30.29 -0.49
C LEU A 41 -16.03 30.67 -1.70
N GLN A 42 -17.04 31.51 -1.48
CA GLN A 42 -17.72 32.24 -2.54
C GLN A 42 -16.85 33.36 -3.14
N ILE A 43 -15.54 33.11 -3.26
CA ILE A 43 -14.57 34.02 -3.91
C ILE A 43 -14.39 33.63 -5.38
N CYS A 44 -14.89 32.46 -5.79
CA CYS A 44 -14.82 32.08 -7.19
C CYS A 44 -15.50 33.12 -8.10
N THR A 45 -14.76 33.65 -9.06
CA THR A 45 -15.26 34.55 -10.11
C THR A 45 -15.17 33.92 -11.51
N ARG A 46 -14.68 32.68 -11.60
CA ARG A 46 -14.49 31.93 -12.85
C ARG A 46 -15.56 30.87 -13.03
N SER A 47 -16.05 30.71 -14.25
CA SER A 47 -16.88 29.56 -14.63
C SER A 47 -16.02 28.52 -15.33
N PHE A 48 -16.14 27.27 -14.90
CA PHE A 48 -15.55 26.12 -15.56
C PHE A 48 -16.66 25.12 -15.88
N SER A 49 -16.66 24.61 -17.12
CA SER A 49 -17.55 23.51 -17.52
C SER A 49 -17.35 22.25 -16.67
N LYS A 50 -16.09 21.98 -16.29
CA LYS A 50 -15.70 21.03 -15.25
C LYS A 50 -14.58 21.63 -14.38
N PRO A 51 -14.63 21.52 -13.04
CA PRO A 51 -13.57 22.01 -12.18
C PRO A 51 -12.21 21.37 -12.50
N PRO A 52 -11.16 22.16 -12.82
CA PRO A 52 -9.80 21.64 -12.94
C PRO A 52 -9.31 20.99 -11.64
N LEU A 53 -8.35 20.07 -11.76
CA LEU A 53 -7.68 19.43 -10.65
C LEU A 53 -6.22 19.89 -10.56
N LEU A 54 -5.85 20.53 -9.45
CA LEU A 54 -4.49 20.88 -9.07
C LEU A 54 -3.99 19.92 -7.98
N ILE A 55 -2.87 19.25 -8.23
CA ILE A 55 -2.23 18.35 -7.27
C ILE A 55 -0.84 18.90 -6.94
N VAL A 56 -0.54 19.04 -5.65
CA VAL A 56 0.76 19.50 -5.16
C VAL A 56 1.35 18.42 -4.26
N SER A 57 2.52 17.90 -4.65
CA SER A 57 3.29 16.95 -3.86
C SER A 57 4.40 17.66 -3.09
N LEU A 58 4.47 17.38 -1.79
CA LEU A 58 5.54 17.81 -0.88
C LEU A 58 6.39 16.58 -0.52
N ASP A 59 7.54 16.43 -1.18
CA ASP A 59 8.39 15.22 -1.06
C ASP A 59 8.81 14.97 0.39
N GLY A 60 8.68 13.74 0.87
CA GLY A 60 9.13 13.34 2.20
C GLY A 60 8.40 14.01 3.36
N PHE A 61 7.23 14.66 3.09
CA PHE A 61 6.41 15.23 4.16
C PHE A 61 5.75 14.12 4.98
N ARG A 62 6.44 13.68 6.02
CA ARG A 62 5.96 12.70 7.00
C ARG A 62 4.71 13.20 7.74
N ALA A 63 3.72 12.32 7.90
CA ALA A 63 2.43 12.64 8.51
C ALA A 63 2.54 13.31 9.90
N SER A 64 3.48 12.86 10.74
CA SER A 64 3.67 13.43 12.09
C SER A 64 4.17 14.88 12.09
N TYR A 65 4.68 15.40 10.97
CA TYR A 65 5.12 16.81 10.90
C TYR A 65 3.95 17.79 11.02
N LEU A 66 2.72 17.41 10.62
CA LEU A 66 1.52 18.22 10.82
C LEU A 66 1.23 18.46 12.32
N GLN A 67 1.59 17.51 13.17
CA GLN A 67 1.32 17.57 14.62
C GLN A 67 2.25 18.56 15.34
N ARG A 68 3.25 19.12 14.66
CA ARG A 68 4.21 20.08 15.24
C ARG A 68 3.62 21.49 15.43
N GLY A 69 2.43 21.77 14.89
CA GLY A 69 1.77 23.08 15.04
C GLY A 69 2.47 24.22 14.30
N ILE A 70 3.26 23.91 13.26
CA ILE A 70 4.06 24.87 12.49
C ILE A 70 3.61 25.00 11.03
N THR A 71 2.52 24.34 10.65
CA THR A 71 1.97 24.36 9.29
C THR A 71 0.51 24.83 9.25
N PRO A 72 0.23 26.08 9.69
CA PRO A 72 -1.14 26.59 9.78
C PRO A 72 -1.81 26.80 8.41
N ALA A 73 -1.07 27.05 7.33
CA ALA A 73 -1.68 27.23 6.02
C ALA A 73 -2.17 25.91 5.43
N ILE A 74 -1.37 24.85 5.57
CA ILE A 74 -1.76 23.48 5.20
C ILE A 74 -2.96 23.06 6.06
N GLN A 75 -2.88 23.23 7.39
CA GLN A 75 -3.95 22.81 8.29
C GLN A 75 -5.28 23.51 7.98
N ARG A 76 -5.24 24.80 7.63
CA ARG A 76 -6.43 25.56 7.25
C ARG A 76 -7.14 24.99 6.02
N LEU A 77 -6.41 24.58 4.98
CA LEU A 77 -7.01 23.94 3.82
C LEU A 77 -7.64 22.60 4.18
N PHE A 78 -6.97 21.84 5.06
CA PHE A 78 -7.40 20.51 5.49
C PHE A 78 -8.67 20.58 6.35
N ASP A 79 -8.73 21.54 7.27
CA ASP A 79 -9.88 21.77 8.15
C ASP A 79 -11.14 22.20 7.38
N CYS A 80 -10.96 22.90 6.26
CA CYS A 80 -12.07 23.28 5.39
C CYS A 80 -12.50 22.19 4.41
N GLY A 81 -11.59 21.29 4.04
CA GLY A 81 -11.81 20.25 3.05
C GLY A 81 -11.99 18.86 3.64
N THR A 82 -11.46 17.86 2.94
CA THR A 82 -11.33 16.50 3.43
C THR A 82 -9.85 16.20 3.67
N GLN A 83 -9.51 15.67 4.83
CA GLN A 83 -8.17 15.20 5.18
C GLN A 83 -8.20 13.75 5.66
N SER A 84 -7.09 13.04 5.53
CA SER A 84 -6.94 11.69 6.09
C SER A 84 -6.17 11.71 7.40
N LYS A 85 -6.36 10.67 8.23
CA LYS A 85 -5.49 10.44 9.40
C LYS A 85 -4.02 10.33 8.99
N PHE A 86 -3.75 9.59 7.92
CA PHE A 86 -2.48 9.48 7.22
C PHE A 86 -2.67 8.64 5.95
N VAL A 87 -1.69 8.65 5.06
CA VAL A 87 -1.63 7.75 3.90
C VAL A 87 -0.46 6.78 4.06
N MET A 88 -0.68 5.51 3.71
CA MET A 88 0.37 4.50 3.64
C MET A 88 1.00 4.50 2.24
N PRO A 89 2.33 4.69 2.11
CA PRO A 89 3.00 4.55 0.83
C PRO A 89 2.97 3.09 0.36
N VAL A 90 3.37 2.83 -0.88
CA VAL A 90 3.73 1.48 -1.34
C VAL A 90 5.16 1.14 -0.91
N PHE A 91 5.46 -0.16 -0.84
CA PHE A 91 6.81 -0.66 -0.60
C PHE A 91 7.60 -0.79 -1.91
N PRO A 92 8.89 -0.39 -1.96
CA PRO A 92 9.59 0.39 -0.93
C PRO A 92 9.08 1.82 -0.91
N SER A 93 9.09 2.47 0.26
CA SER A 93 8.59 3.85 0.41
C SER A 93 9.59 4.90 -0.14
N LYS A 94 9.96 4.78 -1.42
CA LYS A 94 10.91 5.60 -2.16
C LYS A 94 10.19 6.56 -3.12
N THR A 95 10.86 7.66 -3.44
CA THR A 95 10.31 8.78 -4.23
C THR A 95 9.72 8.38 -5.57
N PHE A 96 10.52 7.78 -6.46
CA PHE A 96 10.06 7.45 -7.81
C PHE A 96 8.98 6.37 -7.82
N PRO A 97 9.12 5.26 -7.07
CA PRO A 97 8.04 4.27 -6.97
C PRO A 97 6.72 4.88 -6.51
N ASN A 98 6.72 5.66 -5.42
CA ASN A 98 5.49 6.21 -4.84
C ASN A 98 4.86 7.32 -5.68
N HIS A 99 5.65 8.25 -6.22
CA HIS A 99 5.12 9.26 -7.14
C HIS A 99 4.54 8.65 -8.42
N TYR A 100 5.17 7.60 -8.96
CA TYR A 100 4.64 6.93 -10.15
C TYR A 100 3.43 6.05 -9.82
N THR A 101 3.36 5.49 -8.60
CA THR A 101 2.13 4.89 -8.04
C THR A 101 1.00 5.92 -7.95
N ILE A 102 1.24 7.12 -7.40
CA ILE A 102 0.22 8.20 -7.35
C ILE A 102 -0.32 8.49 -8.76
N ALA A 103 0.59 8.50 -9.76
CA ALA A 103 0.23 8.79 -11.14
C ALA A 103 -0.53 7.65 -11.85
N THR A 104 -0.42 6.40 -11.40
CA THR A 104 -0.92 5.21 -12.15
C THR A 104 -1.90 4.33 -11.37
N GLY A 105 -1.93 4.44 -10.04
CA GLY A 105 -2.66 3.54 -9.15
C GLY A 105 -2.11 2.11 -9.12
N LEU A 106 -0.91 1.89 -9.66
CA LEU A 106 -0.28 0.58 -9.77
C LEU A 106 0.78 0.39 -8.67
N TYR A 107 1.06 -0.85 -8.30
CA TYR A 107 2.21 -1.18 -7.46
C TYR A 107 3.54 -1.08 -8.24
N PRO A 108 4.69 -0.91 -7.55
CA PRO A 108 6.00 -0.82 -8.18
C PRO A 108 6.36 -1.97 -9.12
N ALA A 109 6.02 -3.20 -8.74
CA ALA A 109 6.21 -4.38 -9.58
C ALA A 109 5.43 -4.31 -10.90
N SER A 110 4.27 -3.67 -10.92
CA SER A 110 3.39 -3.58 -12.09
C SER A 110 3.73 -2.38 -12.99
N HIS A 111 4.03 -1.21 -12.41
CA HIS A 111 4.39 -0.02 -13.19
C HIS A 111 5.88 0.05 -13.56
N GLY A 112 6.68 -0.88 -13.05
CA GLY A 112 8.06 -1.12 -13.46
C GLY A 112 9.11 -0.19 -12.85
N ILE A 113 8.73 0.71 -11.96
CA ILE A 113 9.65 1.62 -11.26
C ILE A 113 9.78 1.11 -9.83
N VAL A 114 10.67 0.15 -9.64
CA VAL A 114 10.74 -0.63 -8.39
C VAL A 114 11.58 0.03 -7.31
N ASP A 115 12.55 0.86 -7.68
CA ASP A 115 13.36 1.67 -6.76
C ASP A 115 13.87 2.94 -7.48
N ASN A 116 14.61 3.79 -6.78
CA ASN A 116 15.36 4.91 -7.33
C ASN A 116 16.64 4.46 -8.07
N SER A 117 17.10 3.21 -7.87
CA SER A 117 18.22 2.58 -8.57
C SER A 117 18.02 1.08 -8.68
N PHE A 118 17.96 0.58 -9.90
CA PHE A 118 17.80 -0.85 -10.23
C PHE A 118 18.29 -1.09 -11.67
N GLN A 119 18.16 -2.31 -12.18
CA GLN A 119 18.59 -2.67 -13.52
C GLN A 119 17.53 -3.44 -14.31
N ASP A 120 17.63 -3.40 -15.63
CA ASP A 120 16.86 -4.20 -16.56
C ASP A 120 17.74 -4.56 -17.75
N ALA A 121 18.16 -5.82 -17.83
CA ALA A 121 19.04 -6.31 -18.89
C ALA A 121 18.39 -6.27 -20.29
N ASN A 122 17.06 -6.15 -20.36
CA ASN A 122 16.33 -6.08 -21.62
C ASN A 122 16.29 -4.67 -22.22
N LEU A 123 16.82 -3.66 -21.52
CA LEU A 123 16.86 -2.28 -21.99
C LEU A 123 18.25 -1.87 -22.48
N PRO A 124 18.35 -1.01 -23.53
CA PRO A 124 19.65 -0.56 -24.06
C PRO A 124 20.52 0.17 -23.03
N VAL A 125 19.89 0.90 -22.11
CA VAL A 125 20.55 1.45 -20.93
C VAL A 125 20.13 0.56 -19.78
N VAL A 126 21.05 -0.27 -19.29
CA VAL A 126 20.75 -1.34 -18.33
C VAL A 126 20.41 -0.82 -16.94
N HIS A 127 20.98 0.32 -16.52
CA HIS A 127 20.77 0.86 -15.18
C HIS A 127 19.77 2.03 -15.19
N PHE A 128 18.76 1.93 -14.33
CA PHE A 128 17.86 3.03 -14.08
C PHE A 128 18.57 4.13 -13.28
N LYS A 129 18.33 5.38 -13.67
CA LYS A 129 18.71 6.59 -12.94
C LYS A 129 17.50 7.52 -12.93
N LYS A 130 17.37 8.36 -11.89
CA LYS A 130 16.27 9.34 -11.77
C LYS A 130 16.11 10.27 -13.00
N SER A 131 17.19 10.52 -13.75
CA SER A 131 17.18 11.31 -14.98
C SER A 131 16.75 10.52 -16.23
N ALA A 132 16.38 9.24 -16.10
CA ALA A 132 16.01 8.41 -17.23
C ALA A 132 14.67 8.87 -17.83
N LYS A 133 14.71 9.20 -19.13
CA LYS A 133 13.55 9.67 -19.91
C LYS A 133 13.05 8.62 -20.91
N THR A 134 13.60 7.41 -20.87
CA THR A 134 13.25 6.32 -21.78
C THR A 134 11.91 5.71 -21.36
N ALA A 135 10.97 5.62 -22.30
CA ALA A 135 9.63 5.10 -22.03
C ALA A 135 9.62 3.66 -21.51
N GLY A 136 10.56 2.81 -21.94
CA GLY A 136 10.63 1.41 -21.52
C GLY A 136 10.77 1.16 -20.01
N TRP A 137 11.20 2.17 -19.24
CA TRP A 137 11.22 2.09 -17.78
C TRP A 137 9.84 2.25 -17.15
N TYR A 138 8.99 3.09 -17.73
CA TYR A 138 7.73 3.54 -17.16
C TYR A 138 6.58 2.76 -17.80
N LEU A 139 6.05 1.78 -17.10
CA LEU A 139 4.93 0.96 -17.57
C LEU A 139 3.59 1.53 -17.08
N GLY A 140 2.49 0.85 -17.41
CA GLY A 140 1.15 1.29 -17.03
C GLY A 140 0.69 2.54 -17.77
N GLU A 141 -0.30 3.23 -17.20
CA GLU A 141 -0.86 4.45 -17.77
C GLU A 141 -0.95 5.57 -16.73
N PRO A 142 -0.09 6.60 -16.81
CA PRO A 142 -0.17 7.72 -15.90
C PRO A 142 -1.38 8.61 -16.20
N ILE A 143 -1.90 9.27 -15.16
CA ILE A 143 -3.17 10.02 -15.20
C ILE A 143 -3.19 11.12 -16.27
N TRP A 144 -2.04 11.73 -16.57
CA TRP A 144 -1.93 12.73 -17.65
C TRP A 144 -2.15 12.14 -19.05
N ASN A 145 -1.83 10.86 -19.25
CA ASN A 145 -2.14 10.14 -20.49
C ASN A 145 -3.63 9.76 -20.54
N THR A 146 -4.20 9.34 -19.40
CA THR A 146 -5.63 9.03 -19.29
C THR A 146 -6.49 10.26 -19.60
N VAL A 147 -6.16 11.42 -19.02
CA VAL A 147 -6.81 12.71 -19.32
C VAL A 147 -6.84 13.01 -20.82
N GLN A 148 -5.72 12.80 -21.50
CA GLN A 148 -5.61 13.04 -22.94
C GLN A 148 -6.45 12.07 -23.79
N LYS A 149 -6.69 10.84 -23.34
CA LYS A 149 -7.59 9.91 -24.04
C LYS A 149 -9.04 10.42 -24.09
N TYR A 150 -9.43 11.28 -23.15
CA TYR A 150 -10.74 11.93 -23.10
C TYR A 150 -10.75 13.32 -23.77
N GLY A 151 -9.73 13.64 -24.57
CA GLY A 151 -9.64 14.93 -25.29
C GLY A 151 -9.32 16.13 -24.40
N MET A 152 -8.97 15.90 -23.13
CA MET A 152 -8.61 16.96 -22.17
C MET A 152 -7.09 17.20 -22.15
N LYS A 153 -6.68 18.37 -21.66
CA LYS A 153 -5.26 18.74 -21.55
C LYS A 153 -4.71 18.53 -20.14
N SER A 154 -3.42 18.21 -20.04
CA SER A 154 -2.69 18.00 -18.79
C SER A 154 -1.42 18.83 -18.75
N ALA A 155 -1.08 19.36 -17.58
CA ALA A 155 0.16 20.07 -17.33
C ALA A 155 0.89 19.53 -16.09
N VAL A 156 2.20 19.31 -16.20
CA VAL A 156 3.00 18.70 -15.13
C VAL A 156 4.27 19.50 -14.88
N TYR A 157 4.35 20.16 -13.73
CA TYR A 157 5.54 20.85 -13.23
C TYR A 157 6.32 19.91 -12.32
N PHE A 158 7.16 19.09 -12.96
CA PHE A 158 7.98 18.03 -12.35
C PHE A 158 7.15 16.90 -11.74
N TRP A 159 7.26 15.72 -12.31
CA TRP A 159 6.75 14.48 -11.71
C TRP A 159 7.50 13.29 -12.30
N PRO A 160 7.91 12.29 -11.51
CA PRO A 160 8.50 11.07 -12.04
C PRO A 160 7.68 10.47 -13.19
N GLY A 161 8.32 10.27 -14.34
CA GLY A 161 7.68 9.75 -15.56
C GLY A 161 7.10 10.81 -16.52
N SER A 162 6.91 12.07 -16.11
CA SER A 162 6.29 13.09 -16.99
C SER A 162 7.15 13.45 -18.22
N GLU A 163 8.46 13.26 -18.13
CA GLU A 163 9.41 13.53 -19.22
C GLU A 163 9.57 12.35 -20.19
N ALA A 164 9.05 11.17 -19.82
CA ALA A 164 9.11 9.97 -20.64
C ALA A 164 7.86 9.87 -21.55
N PRO A 165 8.00 9.47 -22.83
CA PRO A 165 6.86 9.30 -23.73
C PRO A 165 6.15 7.96 -23.47
N VAL A 166 5.58 7.80 -22.29
CA VAL A 166 4.86 6.58 -21.86
C VAL A 166 3.70 6.31 -22.81
N ASN A 167 3.62 5.10 -23.37
CA ASN A 167 2.64 4.73 -24.40
C ASN A 167 2.60 5.74 -25.58
N GLY A 168 3.76 6.30 -25.93
CA GLY A 168 3.91 7.27 -27.02
C GLY A 168 3.46 8.69 -26.69
N LYS A 169 3.06 8.99 -25.44
CA LYS A 169 2.56 10.31 -25.03
C LYS A 169 3.29 10.87 -23.81
N ARG A 170 3.37 12.20 -23.78
CA ARG A 170 3.78 13.03 -22.62
C ARG A 170 2.59 13.90 -22.21
N PRO A 171 2.59 14.56 -21.04
CA PRO A 171 1.65 15.63 -20.77
C PRO A 171 1.65 16.69 -21.88
N ASN A 172 0.53 17.38 -22.07
CA ASN A 172 0.45 18.44 -23.09
C ASN A 172 1.43 19.58 -22.79
N TYR A 173 1.60 19.90 -21.51
CA TYR A 173 2.60 20.83 -21.02
C TYR A 173 3.41 20.14 -19.92
N PHE A 174 4.75 20.15 -20.02
CA PHE A 174 5.61 19.62 -18.96
C PHE A 174 6.91 20.40 -18.89
N MET A 175 7.54 20.36 -17.73
CA MET A 175 8.86 20.95 -17.49
C MET A 175 9.90 19.84 -17.33
N ASN A 176 11.08 20.02 -17.93
CA ASN A 176 12.22 19.15 -17.65
C ASN A 176 12.70 19.40 -16.22
N TYR A 177 12.92 18.35 -15.43
CA TYR A 177 13.31 18.49 -14.03
C TYR A 177 14.57 19.35 -13.87
N ASP A 178 14.44 20.40 -13.06
CA ASP A 178 15.51 21.26 -12.60
C ASP A 178 15.20 21.71 -11.16
N GLY A 179 15.80 21.00 -10.20
CA GLY A 179 15.59 21.26 -8.77
C GLY A 179 16.07 22.65 -8.31
N SER A 180 16.80 23.40 -9.14
CA SER A 180 17.22 24.77 -8.82
C SER A 180 16.10 25.80 -8.99
N VAL A 181 15.01 25.44 -9.70
CA VAL A 181 13.89 26.33 -9.94
C VAL A 181 13.12 26.62 -8.64
N PRO A 182 12.95 27.89 -8.23
CA PRO A 182 12.24 28.26 -7.01
C PRO A 182 10.78 27.80 -7.00
N PHE A 183 10.29 27.37 -5.83
CA PHE A 183 8.90 26.91 -5.65
C PHE A 183 7.85 27.95 -6.07
N THR A 184 8.12 29.24 -5.87
CA THR A 184 7.23 30.33 -6.31
C THR A 184 7.02 30.31 -7.82
N GLN A 185 8.07 30.10 -8.62
CA GLN A 185 7.94 30.02 -10.08
C GLN A 185 7.12 28.80 -10.52
N ARG A 186 7.23 27.67 -9.80
CA ARG A 186 6.44 26.46 -10.07
C ARG A 186 4.95 26.73 -9.82
N ILE A 187 4.64 27.39 -8.70
CA ILE A 187 3.27 27.83 -8.36
C ILE A 187 2.75 28.82 -9.39
N ASP A 188 3.55 29.84 -9.74
CA ASP A 188 3.15 30.88 -10.69
C ASP A 188 2.82 30.29 -12.06
N LYS A 189 3.59 29.29 -12.50
CA LYS A 189 3.29 28.56 -13.74
C LYS A 189 2.02 27.73 -13.67
N ALA A 190 1.74 27.09 -12.53
CA ALA A 190 0.49 26.38 -12.33
C ALA A 190 -0.73 27.33 -12.43
N ILE A 191 -0.61 28.53 -11.87
CA ILE A 191 -1.63 29.59 -11.99
C ILE A 191 -1.76 30.06 -13.44
N GLU A 192 -0.66 30.28 -14.15
CA GLU A 192 -0.66 30.63 -15.58
C GLU A 192 -1.42 29.59 -16.41
N TRP A 193 -1.14 28.29 -16.21
CA TRP A 193 -1.85 27.21 -16.88
C TRP A 193 -3.35 27.20 -16.56
N LEU A 194 -3.74 27.43 -15.31
CA LEU A 194 -5.16 27.49 -14.91
C LEU A 194 -5.90 28.70 -15.50
N ASN A 195 -5.17 29.76 -15.86
CA ASN A 195 -5.70 30.98 -16.46
C ASN A 195 -5.71 30.97 -18.01
N MET A 196 -5.22 29.90 -18.65
CA MET A 196 -5.27 29.76 -20.10
C MET A 196 -6.72 29.76 -20.65
N PRO A 197 -6.91 30.12 -21.94
CA PRO A 197 -8.19 29.96 -22.64
C PRO A 197 -8.75 28.54 -22.53
N GLU A 198 -10.08 28.37 -22.54
CA GLU A 198 -10.73 27.08 -22.23
C GLU A 198 -10.25 25.91 -23.12
N ASP A 199 -9.99 26.17 -24.40
CA ASP A 199 -9.50 25.21 -25.38
C ASP A 199 -8.02 24.85 -25.19
N GLU A 200 -7.23 25.72 -24.53
CA GLU A 200 -5.83 25.51 -24.19
C GLU A 200 -5.58 25.03 -22.76
N ARG A 201 -6.53 25.31 -21.87
CA ARG A 201 -6.37 25.12 -20.44
C ARG A 201 -6.31 23.63 -20.04
N PRO A 202 -5.29 23.24 -19.26
CA PRO A 202 -5.25 21.91 -18.66
C PRO A 202 -6.40 21.68 -17.68
N SER A 203 -7.03 20.51 -17.77
CA SER A 203 -7.97 20.01 -16.76
C SER A 203 -7.25 19.41 -15.55
N LEU A 204 -6.00 18.97 -15.74
CA LEU A 204 -5.12 18.45 -14.71
C LEU A 204 -3.83 19.27 -14.66
N VAL A 205 -3.46 19.74 -13.47
CA VAL A 205 -2.18 20.37 -13.17
C VAL A 205 -1.52 19.65 -12.00
N MET A 206 -0.27 19.22 -12.16
CA MET A 206 0.51 18.55 -11.11
C MET A 206 1.79 19.34 -10.83
N VAL A 207 2.13 19.55 -9.56
CA VAL A 207 3.29 20.33 -9.12
C VAL A 207 4.02 19.59 -8.02
N TYR A 208 5.36 19.60 -8.07
CA TYR A 208 6.22 18.94 -7.10
C TYR A 208 7.18 19.93 -6.41
N MET A 209 7.47 19.67 -5.13
CA MET A 209 8.47 20.38 -4.32
C MET A 209 9.32 19.35 -3.55
N GLU A 210 10.64 19.51 -3.58
CA GLU A 210 11.64 18.58 -3.00
C GLU A 210 11.76 18.65 -1.47
N GLU A 211 11.01 19.54 -0.81
CA GLU A 211 11.05 19.73 0.64
C GLU A 211 9.78 19.20 1.30
N PRO A 212 9.86 18.65 2.53
CA PRO A 212 11.01 18.61 3.43
C PRO A 212 11.99 17.43 3.25
N ASP A 213 11.86 16.61 2.21
CA ASP A 213 12.75 15.46 1.95
C ASP A 213 14.24 15.83 1.94
N SER A 214 14.60 16.88 1.19
CA SER A 214 15.99 17.34 1.09
C SER A 214 16.59 17.68 2.45
N ALA A 215 15.88 18.46 3.28
CA ALA A 215 16.29 18.75 4.64
C ALA A 215 16.36 17.48 5.52
N GLY A 216 15.40 16.57 5.36
CA GLY A 216 15.34 15.29 6.06
C GLY A 216 16.57 14.42 5.79
N HIS A 217 16.98 14.30 4.54
CA HIS A 217 18.18 13.57 4.17
C HIS A 217 19.46 14.21 4.71
N MET A 218 19.58 15.53 4.64
CA MET A 218 20.80 16.23 5.09
C MET A 218 20.98 16.21 6.61
N ALA A 219 19.90 16.40 7.37
CA ALA A 219 19.98 16.70 8.79
C ALA A 219 19.23 15.71 9.70
N GLY A 220 18.45 14.79 9.14
CA GLY A 220 17.62 13.83 9.88
C GLY A 220 16.20 14.34 10.12
N ALA A 221 15.27 13.41 10.34
CA ALA A 221 13.83 13.64 10.36
C ALA A 221 13.36 14.61 11.47
N GLU A 222 14.08 14.65 12.59
CA GLU A 222 13.73 15.45 13.78
C GLU A 222 14.54 16.75 13.89
N SER A 223 15.24 17.14 12.82
CA SER A 223 16.15 18.29 12.85
C SER A 223 15.44 19.64 12.75
N GLN A 224 16.14 20.70 13.18
CA GLN A 224 15.69 22.09 13.00
C GLN A 224 15.57 22.45 11.50
N GLN A 225 16.39 21.84 10.64
CA GLN A 225 16.35 22.02 9.20
C GLN A 225 15.05 21.50 8.62
N VAL A 226 14.59 20.31 9.02
CA VAL A 226 13.26 19.80 8.65
C VAL A 226 12.17 20.72 9.17
N ARG A 227 12.28 21.20 10.42
CA ARG A 227 11.32 22.17 10.98
C ARG A 227 11.23 23.43 10.10
N THR A 228 12.36 24.00 9.70
CA THR A 228 12.43 25.17 8.80
C THR A 228 11.87 24.84 7.42
N ALA A 229 12.20 23.69 6.85
CA ALA A 229 11.67 23.25 5.56
C ALA A 229 10.14 23.07 5.59
N SER A 230 9.58 22.50 6.67
CA SER A 230 8.14 22.40 6.89
C SER A 230 7.46 23.78 6.94
N ILE A 231 8.07 24.77 7.59
CA ILE A 231 7.57 26.15 7.61
C ILE A 231 7.65 26.78 6.20
N THR A 232 8.73 26.51 5.46
CA THR A 232 8.90 27.01 4.09
C THR A 232 7.81 26.47 3.17
N VAL A 233 7.53 25.18 3.18
CA VAL A 233 6.48 24.60 2.33
C VAL A 233 5.08 25.03 2.78
N ASP A 234 4.83 25.21 4.08
CA ASP A 234 3.59 25.83 4.56
C ASP A 234 3.42 27.26 4.01
N GLY A 235 4.48 28.05 4.04
CA GLY A 235 4.53 29.37 3.42
C GLY A 235 4.25 29.34 1.91
N MET A 236 4.71 28.31 1.21
CA MET A 236 4.41 28.11 -0.22
C MET A 236 2.95 27.72 -0.46
N ILE A 237 2.35 26.90 0.40
CA ILE A 237 0.91 26.58 0.34
C ILE A 237 0.07 27.83 0.65
N ASN A 238 0.49 28.68 1.59
CA ASN A 238 -0.13 29.99 1.82
C ASN A 238 -0.02 30.89 0.58
N TYR A 239 1.15 30.94 -0.05
CA TYR A 239 1.37 31.71 -1.28
C TYR A 239 0.47 31.21 -2.42
N LEU A 240 0.41 29.90 -2.66
CA LEU A 240 -0.51 29.28 -3.62
C LEU A 240 -1.97 29.66 -3.33
N THR A 241 -2.39 29.54 -2.07
CA THR A 241 -3.77 29.87 -1.66
C THR A 241 -4.09 31.34 -1.97
N ARG A 242 -3.19 32.27 -1.63
CA ARG A 242 -3.36 33.69 -1.96
C ARG A 242 -3.39 33.95 -3.47
N ARG A 243 -2.55 33.28 -4.25
CA ARG A 243 -2.60 33.38 -5.72
C ARG A 243 -3.95 32.90 -6.25
N LEU A 244 -4.43 31.74 -5.82
CA LEU A 244 -5.74 31.23 -6.20
C LEU A 244 -6.88 32.19 -5.84
N ILE A 245 -6.81 32.87 -4.70
CA ILE A 245 -7.78 33.92 -4.29
C ILE A 245 -7.75 35.10 -5.24
N ASN A 246 -6.57 35.67 -5.47
CA ASN A 246 -6.42 36.89 -6.26
C ASN A 246 -6.81 36.70 -7.73
N GLU A 247 -6.66 35.48 -8.23
CA GLU A 247 -7.01 35.09 -9.60
C GLU A 247 -8.48 34.62 -9.71
N GLY A 248 -9.22 34.60 -8.59
CA GLY A 248 -10.62 34.18 -8.53
C GLY A 248 -10.84 32.68 -8.77
N LEU A 249 -9.84 31.84 -8.48
CA LEU A 249 -9.82 30.40 -8.75
C LEU A 249 -10.22 29.54 -7.55
N ILE A 250 -10.05 30.01 -6.29
CA ILE A 250 -10.52 29.26 -5.11
C ILE A 250 -12.00 28.95 -5.23
N GLY A 251 -12.39 27.77 -4.77
CA GLY A 251 -13.79 27.34 -4.77
C GLY A 251 -14.29 26.86 -6.13
N CYS A 252 -13.54 27.05 -7.22
CA CYS A 252 -13.90 26.57 -8.56
C CYS A 252 -12.93 25.57 -9.17
N ILE A 253 -11.83 25.29 -8.49
CA ILE A 253 -10.92 24.18 -8.81
C ILE A 253 -10.83 23.23 -7.62
N ASN A 254 -10.53 21.97 -7.89
CA ASN A 254 -10.18 20.99 -6.86
C ASN A 254 -8.66 21.06 -6.63
N VAL A 255 -8.25 21.18 -5.37
CA VAL A 255 -6.84 21.22 -4.94
C VAL A 255 -6.58 20.03 -4.04
N ILE A 256 -5.49 19.30 -4.29
CA ILE A 256 -4.99 18.22 -3.45
C ILE A 256 -3.57 18.55 -3.03
N ILE A 257 -3.29 18.46 -1.74
CA ILE A 257 -1.94 18.50 -1.17
C ILE A 257 -1.64 17.11 -0.61
N LEU A 258 -0.53 16.52 -1.02
CA LEU A 258 -0.13 15.18 -0.63
C LEU A 258 1.39 15.04 -0.49
N SER A 259 1.83 13.88 -0.01
CA SER A 259 3.23 13.45 -0.07
C SER A 259 3.35 11.97 -0.42
N ASP A 260 4.53 11.57 -0.86
CA ASP A 260 4.84 10.27 -1.42
C ASP A 260 5.39 9.27 -0.40
N HIS A 261 6.18 9.73 0.57
CA HIS A 261 6.67 8.95 1.70
C HIS A 261 6.94 9.83 2.92
N GLY A 262 7.30 9.19 4.03
CA GLY A 262 7.83 9.87 5.22
C GLY A 262 9.36 9.92 5.24
N MET A 263 9.95 10.02 6.44
CA MET A 263 11.40 10.15 6.63
C MET A 263 11.83 9.56 7.98
N GLN A 264 12.97 8.85 7.97
CA GLN A 264 13.55 8.20 9.14
C GLN A 264 15.00 8.68 9.33
N THR A 265 15.36 9.06 10.57
CA THR A 265 16.75 9.34 10.91
C THR A 265 17.57 8.05 10.86
N ILE A 266 18.74 8.09 10.22
CA ILE A 266 19.65 6.96 10.10
C ILE A 266 20.83 7.06 11.06
N ASP A 267 21.36 5.91 11.45
CA ASP A 267 22.58 5.78 12.23
C ASP A 267 23.64 5.05 11.38
N PRO A 268 24.59 5.78 10.78
CA PRO A 268 25.64 5.17 9.96
C PRO A 268 26.51 4.13 10.69
N SER A 269 26.54 4.13 12.04
CA SER A 269 27.28 3.12 12.81
C SER A 269 26.60 1.75 12.78
N ARG A 270 25.29 1.71 12.48
CA ARG A 270 24.50 0.48 12.34
C ARG A 270 24.46 -0.05 10.90
N ALA A 271 25.26 0.50 9.99
CA ALA A 271 25.27 0.07 8.60
C ALA A 271 25.71 -1.40 8.45
N VAL A 272 24.97 -2.14 7.63
CA VAL A 272 25.22 -3.55 7.29
C VAL A 272 25.96 -3.59 5.97
N ILE A 273 27.10 -4.29 5.93
CA ILE A 273 27.96 -4.37 4.74
C ILE A 273 27.81 -5.74 4.07
N LEU A 274 27.17 -5.78 2.89
CA LEU A 274 26.84 -7.05 2.22
C LEU A 274 28.10 -7.85 1.84
N LYS A 275 29.17 -7.20 1.38
CA LYS A 275 30.43 -7.87 1.05
C LYS A 275 31.17 -8.46 2.25
N ASP A 276 30.82 -8.07 3.47
CA ASP A 276 31.37 -8.69 4.68
C ASP A 276 30.60 -9.98 5.06
N ILE A 277 29.40 -10.17 4.49
CA ILE A 277 28.51 -11.31 4.78
C ILE A 277 28.52 -12.35 3.65
N LEU A 278 28.49 -11.87 2.40
CA LEU A 278 28.50 -12.72 1.21
C LEU A 278 29.89 -13.32 0.96
N GLU A 279 29.93 -14.42 0.23
CA GLU A 279 31.19 -15.08 -0.11
C GLU A 279 32.10 -14.16 -0.96
N PRO A 280 33.43 -14.18 -0.77
CA PRO A 280 34.35 -13.33 -1.53
C PRO A 280 34.29 -13.52 -3.06
N SER A 281 33.85 -14.70 -3.52
CA SER A 281 33.64 -15.04 -4.92
C SER A 281 32.35 -14.46 -5.51
N PHE A 282 31.43 -13.95 -4.69
CA PHE A 282 30.14 -13.43 -5.16
C PHE A 282 30.34 -12.25 -6.12
N ASN A 283 29.81 -12.39 -7.34
CA ASN A 283 29.96 -11.43 -8.43
C ASN A 283 28.63 -10.92 -9.01
N GLY A 284 27.52 -11.15 -8.32
CA GLY A 284 26.20 -10.61 -8.69
C GLY A 284 26.07 -9.10 -8.41
N SER A 285 24.94 -8.53 -8.81
CA SER A 285 24.66 -7.11 -8.58
C SER A 285 24.17 -6.87 -7.15
N LEU A 286 24.71 -5.83 -6.52
CA LEU A 286 24.29 -5.35 -5.19
C LEU A 286 23.77 -3.92 -5.30
N PHE A 287 22.58 -3.69 -4.76
CA PHE A 287 21.95 -2.37 -4.71
C PHE A 287 21.85 -1.89 -3.26
N ASP A 288 22.41 -0.71 -3.00
CA ASP A 288 22.50 -0.09 -1.68
C ASP A 288 21.24 0.70 -1.32
N GLY A 289 20.95 0.85 -0.03
CA GLY A 289 19.86 1.68 0.46
C GLY A 289 19.35 1.22 1.82
N VAL A 290 18.08 1.48 2.10
CA VAL A 290 17.39 0.92 3.28
C VAL A 290 16.60 -0.35 2.94
N VAL A 291 16.45 -0.62 1.64
CA VAL A 291 16.03 -1.92 1.11
C VAL A 291 17.12 -2.33 0.15
N GLY A 292 18.04 -3.16 0.63
CA GLY A 292 19.08 -3.74 -0.21
C GLY A 292 18.49 -4.77 -1.15
N GLN A 293 19.04 -4.87 -2.35
CA GLN A 293 18.66 -5.93 -3.30
C GLN A 293 19.91 -6.63 -3.82
N ILE A 294 19.81 -7.94 -3.98
CA ILE A 294 20.85 -8.78 -4.57
C ILE A 294 20.27 -9.44 -5.82
N SER A 295 20.90 -9.24 -6.97
CA SER A 295 20.60 -10.01 -8.18
C SER A 295 21.71 -11.04 -8.42
N ALA A 296 21.31 -12.29 -8.62
CA ALA A 296 22.19 -13.36 -9.02
C ALA A 296 22.82 -13.08 -10.40
N PRO A 297 24.05 -13.55 -10.65
CA PRO A 297 24.69 -13.43 -11.97
C PRO A 297 23.97 -14.30 -13.02
N ASN A 298 24.04 -13.95 -14.31
CA ASN A 298 23.31 -14.66 -15.38
C ASN A 298 23.66 -16.16 -15.55
N ASN A 299 24.83 -16.60 -15.04
CA ASN A 299 25.30 -18.00 -15.09
C ASN A 299 25.25 -18.66 -13.70
N PHE A 300 24.21 -18.39 -12.93
CA PHE A 300 24.14 -18.86 -11.54
C PHE A 300 23.83 -20.37 -11.50
N ASP A 301 24.90 -21.18 -11.42
CA ASP A 301 24.82 -22.63 -11.12
C ASP A 301 24.42 -22.87 -9.65
N GLU A 302 24.61 -21.88 -8.78
CA GLU A 302 24.19 -21.91 -7.39
C GLU A 302 22.71 -21.49 -7.26
N SER A 303 22.03 -21.95 -6.22
CA SER A 303 20.63 -21.56 -5.99
C SER A 303 20.56 -20.26 -5.19
N VAL A 304 19.48 -19.49 -5.32
CA VAL A 304 19.19 -18.31 -4.47
C VAL A 304 19.31 -18.64 -2.97
N GLU A 305 19.08 -19.90 -2.61
CA GLU A 305 19.33 -20.46 -1.28
C GLU A 305 20.76 -20.20 -0.78
N HIS A 306 21.77 -20.38 -1.63
CA HIS A 306 23.17 -20.17 -1.25
C HIS A 306 23.48 -18.70 -0.99
N ILE A 307 22.86 -17.77 -1.74
CA ILE A 307 23.01 -16.32 -1.53
C ILE A 307 22.42 -15.90 -0.19
N ILE A 308 21.22 -16.39 0.15
CA ILE A 308 20.50 -15.93 1.33
C ILE A 308 20.94 -16.61 2.61
N ARG A 309 21.49 -17.84 2.54
CA ARG A 309 21.91 -18.60 3.73
C ARG A 309 22.88 -17.85 4.66
N PRO A 310 23.91 -17.12 4.17
CA PRO A 310 24.76 -16.28 5.03
C PRO A 310 24.03 -15.15 5.74
N LEU A 311 22.87 -14.70 5.23
CA LEU A 311 22.05 -13.64 5.82
C LEU A 311 21.09 -14.16 6.90
N LYS A 312 21.00 -15.49 7.07
CA LYS A 312 20.07 -16.14 7.99
C LYS A 312 20.34 -15.77 9.44
N CYS A 313 19.27 -15.42 10.17
CA CYS A 313 19.24 -15.31 11.63
C CYS A 313 20.35 -14.45 12.25
N HIS A 314 20.75 -13.37 11.57
CA HIS A 314 21.52 -12.26 12.18
C HIS A 314 20.64 -11.41 13.12
N GLN A 315 19.86 -12.12 13.94
CA GLN A 315 18.94 -11.70 14.99
C GLN A 315 17.82 -10.72 14.61
N GLY A 316 17.57 -10.45 13.32
CA GLY A 316 16.46 -9.59 12.88
C GLY A 316 16.53 -8.15 13.39
N GLN A 317 17.56 -7.76 14.15
CA GLN A 317 17.70 -6.45 14.79
C GLN A 317 18.16 -5.37 13.82
N SER A 318 18.89 -5.77 12.77
CA SER A 318 19.43 -4.84 11.78
C SER A 318 18.67 -4.91 10.45
N TYR A 319 18.25 -6.09 10.02
CA TYR A 319 17.52 -6.28 8.77
C TYR A 319 16.68 -7.57 8.79
N LEU A 320 15.76 -7.67 7.84
CA LEU A 320 15.05 -8.88 7.43
C LEU A 320 15.48 -9.24 6.00
N ALA A 321 15.81 -10.50 5.77
CA ALA A 321 16.17 -11.04 4.46
C ALA A 321 15.07 -11.96 3.93
N TYR A 322 14.74 -11.80 2.66
CA TYR A 322 13.74 -12.60 1.97
C TYR A 322 14.28 -13.04 0.62
N LYS A 323 14.02 -14.29 0.24
CA LYS A 323 13.89 -14.57 -1.20
C LYS A 323 12.70 -13.77 -1.69
N THR A 324 12.82 -13.05 -2.80
CA THR A 324 11.78 -12.12 -3.25
C THR A 324 10.41 -12.79 -3.40
N GLU A 325 10.39 -14.04 -3.86
CA GLU A 325 9.18 -14.87 -3.98
C GLU A 325 8.45 -15.11 -2.64
N HIS A 326 9.16 -15.07 -1.51
CA HIS A 326 8.64 -15.30 -0.15
C HIS A 326 8.52 -14.02 0.68
N ALA A 327 8.77 -12.84 0.09
CA ALA A 327 8.56 -11.58 0.77
C ALA A 327 7.06 -11.41 1.15
N PRO A 328 6.74 -10.69 2.23
CA PRO A 328 5.35 -10.49 2.66
C PRO A 328 4.43 -10.04 1.54
N MET A 329 3.31 -10.76 1.37
CA MET A 329 2.35 -10.52 0.29
C MET A 329 1.86 -9.07 0.18
N ARG A 330 1.68 -8.43 1.34
CA ARG A 330 1.25 -7.03 1.46
C ARG A 330 2.20 -6.02 0.78
N TYR A 331 3.44 -6.40 0.50
CA TYR A 331 4.37 -5.52 -0.20
C TYR A 331 4.03 -5.40 -1.68
N HIS A 332 3.36 -6.40 -2.27
CA HIS A 332 3.10 -6.47 -3.72
C HIS A 332 4.38 -6.21 -4.54
N TYR A 333 5.51 -6.72 -4.03
CA TYR A 333 6.86 -6.41 -4.51
C TYR A 333 7.57 -7.67 -5.00
N ARG A 334 6.93 -8.37 -5.93
CA ARG A 334 7.40 -9.59 -6.60
C ARG A 334 6.86 -9.70 -8.03
N GLY A 335 7.28 -10.70 -8.79
CA GLY A 335 6.82 -10.94 -10.17
C GLY A 335 7.39 -9.99 -11.22
N SER A 336 8.37 -9.15 -10.85
CA SER A 336 9.09 -8.26 -11.77
C SER A 336 10.57 -8.63 -11.81
N HIS A 337 11.11 -8.84 -13.01
CA HIS A 337 12.53 -9.13 -13.23
C HIS A 337 13.47 -7.95 -12.88
N ARG A 338 12.90 -6.79 -12.55
CA ARG A 338 13.63 -5.59 -12.11
C ARG A 338 13.93 -5.61 -10.61
N ILE A 339 13.25 -6.48 -9.86
CA ILE A 339 13.45 -6.68 -8.43
C ILE A 339 14.53 -7.77 -8.28
N GLY A 340 15.49 -7.57 -7.39
CA GLY A 340 16.53 -8.57 -7.12
C GLY A 340 15.95 -9.90 -6.63
N ASP A 341 16.75 -10.96 -6.68
CA ASP A 341 16.38 -12.31 -6.22
C ASP A 341 16.28 -12.42 -4.69
N VAL A 342 17.08 -11.60 -3.98
CA VAL A 342 17.05 -11.47 -2.52
C VAL A 342 16.80 -10.02 -2.12
N LEU A 343 15.83 -9.80 -1.25
CA LEU A 343 15.52 -8.54 -0.61
C LEU A 343 16.12 -8.49 0.80
N ILE A 344 16.67 -7.35 1.16
CA ILE A 344 17.22 -7.08 2.50
C ILE A 344 16.57 -5.80 3.02
N GLU A 345 15.49 -5.97 3.76
CA GLU A 345 14.75 -4.89 4.40
C GLU A 345 15.48 -4.43 5.68
N ALA A 346 16.03 -3.22 5.70
CA ALA A 346 16.64 -2.68 6.90
C ALA A 346 15.60 -2.41 8.00
N ARG A 347 15.99 -2.57 9.25
CA ARG A 347 15.24 -2.05 10.40
C ARG A 347 15.36 -0.52 10.48
N PRO A 348 14.44 0.19 11.14
CA PRO A 348 14.48 1.63 11.26
C PRO A 348 15.86 2.17 11.69
N GLY A 349 16.40 3.08 10.87
CA GLY A 349 17.69 3.73 11.07
C GLY A 349 18.91 2.96 10.59
N VAL A 350 18.74 1.73 10.09
CA VAL A 350 19.82 0.92 9.49
C VAL A 350 19.94 1.22 8.00
N LEU A 351 21.15 1.09 7.49
CA LEU A 351 21.48 1.12 6.07
C LEU A 351 22.05 -0.23 5.62
N ILE A 352 21.72 -0.65 4.41
CA ILE A 352 22.30 -1.79 3.72
C ILE A 352 23.23 -1.25 2.63
N LEU A 353 24.52 -1.53 2.75
CA LEU A 353 25.55 -1.05 1.84
C LEU A 353 26.33 -2.22 1.26
N SER A 354 26.68 -2.14 -0.01
CA SER A 354 27.48 -3.15 -0.69
C SER A 354 28.93 -3.19 -0.19
N SER A 355 29.48 -2.08 0.32
CA SER A 355 30.89 -1.99 0.73
C SER A 355 31.15 -0.86 1.72
N LYS A 356 32.18 -1.03 2.58
CA LYS A 356 32.64 -0.03 3.56
C LYS A 356 32.99 1.32 2.95
N LYS A 357 33.37 1.38 1.67
CA LYS A 357 33.65 2.65 0.96
C LYS A 357 32.46 3.60 0.94
N TYR A 358 31.24 3.08 1.07
CA TYR A 358 30.00 3.87 1.07
C TYR A 358 29.59 4.33 2.47
N ILE A 359 30.28 3.91 3.54
CA ILE A 359 30.02 4.42 4.90
C ILE A 359 30.26 5.93 4.97
N GLU A 360 31.32 6.43 4.33
CA GLU A 360 31.61 7.86 4.29
C GLU A 360 30.56 8.67 3.53
N TRP A 361 29.88 8.06 2.55
CA TRP A 361 28.69 8.65 1.92
C TRP A 361 27.51 8.66 2.90
N GLY A 362 27.29 7.56 3.62
CA GLY A 362 26.28 7.45 4.68
C GLY A 362 26.46 8.48 5.80
N LYS A 363 27.69 8.84 6.18
CA LYS A 363 27.97 9.88 7.19
C LYS A 363 27.52 11.29 6.80
N ARG A 364 27.31 11.55 5.50
CA ARG A 364 26.85 12.85 4.98
C ARG A 364 25.32 12.95 4.88
N ARG A 365 24.62 11.87 5.20
CA ARG A 365 23.15 11.80 5.23
C ARG A 365 22.73 11.35 6.62
N LEU A 366 21.77 12.07 7.20
CA LEU A 366 21.27 11.77 8.54
C LEU A 366 19.81 11.31 8.50
N GLY A 367 19.18 11.30 7.33
CA GLY A 367 17.88 10.67 7.12
C GLY A 367 17.84 9.87 5.82
N ASP A 368 16.98 8.86 5.79
CA ASP A 368 16.61 8.09 4.61
C ASP A 368 15.17 7.56 4.75
N HIS A 369 14.64 6.99 3.69
CA HIS A 369 13.28 6.47 3.59
C HIS A 369 13.30 5.29 2.61
N GLY A 370 12.26 4.47 2.58
CA GLY A 370 12.20 3.26 1.77
C GLY A 370 11.91 2.00 2.57
N TYR A 371 11.98 2.11 3.90
CA TYR A 371 11.64 1.07 4.87
C TYR A 371 10.21 0.54 4.69
N ASP A 372 9.84 -0.47 5.48
CA ASP A 372 8.47 -1.00 5.55
C ASP A 372 7.42 0.12 5.58
N ASN A 373 6.48 0.05 4.64
CA ASN A 373 5.44 1.04 4.45
C ASN A 373 4.40 1.11 5.58
N ARG A 374 4.43 0.17 6.53
CA ARG A 374 3.63 0.23 7.77
C ARG A 374 4.24 1.11 8.86
N LEU A 375 5.54 1.38 8.80
CA LEU A 375 6.20 2.15 9.85
C LEU A 375 5.56 3.54 9.97
N PRO A 376 5.25 4.01 11.20
CA PRO A 376 4.71 5.34 11.41
C PRO A 376 5.53 6.46 10.79
N ASN A 377 6.84 6.24 10.66
CA ASN A 377 7.76 7.24 10.12
C ASN A 377 7.73 7.33 8.59
N MET A 378 7.17 6.33 7.91
CA MET A 378 6.98 6.32 6.45
C MET A 378 5.60 6.82 6.03
N ARG A 379 4.66 7.03 6.97
CA ARG A 379 3.31 7.55 6.69
C ARG A 379 3.36 8.96 6.12
N THR A 380 2.44 9.25 5.19
CA THR A 380 2.40 10.47 4.37
C THR A 380 1.11 11.26 4.62
N ILE A 381 1.00 12.46 4.05
CA ILE A 381 -0.15 13.35 4.20
C ILE A 381 -1.08 13.30 2.98
N PHE A 382 -2.36 13.55 3.22
CA PHE A 382 -3.34 13.87 2.18
C PHE A 382 -4.38 14.83 2.73
N GLY A 383 -4.61 15.90 1.99
CA GLY A 383 -5.78 16.76 2.15
C GLY A 383 -6.22 17.34 0.82
N ALA A 384 -7.52 17.43 0.66
CA ALA A 384 -8.18 17.87 -0.56
C ALA A 384 -9.22 18.92 -0.24
N TYR A 385 -9.43 19.81 -1.19
CA TYR A 385 -10.28 20.97 -1.00
C TYR A 385 -10.82 21.46 -2.35
N GLY A 386 -12.10 21.83 -2.44
CA GLY A 386 -12.69 22.34 -3.69
C GLY A 386 -14.18 22.09 -3.84
N PRO A 387 -14.77 22.45 -4.99
CA PRO A 387 -16.21 22.34 -5.26
C PRO A 387 -16.69 20.89 -5.34
N SER A 388 -15.82 19.94 -5.70
CA SER A 388 -16.17 18.52 -5.77
C SER A 388 -15.81 17.75 -4.49
N ILE A 389 -15.12 18.39 -3.55
CA ILE A 389 -14.57 17.76 -2.33
C ILE A 389 -15.50 17.98 -1.14
N ALA A 390 -15.75 16.91 -0.36
CA ALA A 390 -16.52 16.98 0.87
C ALA A 390 -15.84 17.92 1.89
N GLU A 391 -16.63 18.69 2.61
CA GLU A 391 -16.14 19.70 3.56
C GLU A 391 -16.03 19.14 4.97
N LYS A 392 -15.06 19.65 5.74
CA LYS A 392 -14.85 19.39 7.17
C LYS A 392 -14.84 17.90 7.52
N LYS A 393 -14.15 17.10 6.70
CA LYS A 393 -14.16 15.64 6.84
C LYS A 393 -12.79 15.11 7.19
N LEU A 394 -12.72 14.32 8.26
CA LEU A 394 -11.58 13.46 8.55
C LEU A 394 -11.93 12.03 8.11
N ILE A 395 -11.15 11.46 7.19
CA ILE A 395 -11.29 10.08 6.75
C ILE A 395 -10.19 9.20 7.35
N ASP A 396 -10.46 7.89 7.42
CA ASP A 396 -9.49 6.90 7.86
C ASP A 396 -8.28 6.82 6.91
N GLU A 397 -7.23 6.18 7.39
CA GLU A 397 -6.04 5.86 6.61
C GLU A 397 -6.37 5.03 5.36
N PHE A 398 -5.56 5.18 4.33
CA PHE A 398 -5.67 4.42 3.09
C PHE A 398 -4.30 4.25 2.43
N GLU A 399 -4.19 3.37 1.44
CA GLU A 399 -2.96 3.17 0.66
C GLU A 399 -2.89 4.10 -0.54
N ILE A 400 -1.70 4.59 -0.85
CA ILE A 400 -1.47 5.62 -1.86
C ILE A 400 -1.93 5.22 -3.29
N ILE A 401 -2.04 3.93 -3.59
CA ILE A 401 -2.60 3.39 -4.86
C ILE A 401 -4.02 3.88 -5.14
N GLU A 402 -4.79 4.22 -4.11
CA GLU A 402 -6.21 4.60 -4.22
C GLU A 402 -6.41 5.97 -4.89
N LEU A 403 -5.36 6.81 -4.91
CA LEU A 403 -5.43 8.19 -5.39
C LEU A 403 -5.73 8.30 -6.89
N TYR A 404 -5.27 7.35 -7.70
CA TYR A 404 -5.48 7.39 -9.16
C TYR A 404 -6.97 7.32 -9.52
N ASN A 405 -7.74 6.46 -8.84
CA ASN A 405 -9.20 6.38 -9.02
C ASN A 405 -9.88 7.68 -8.57
N LEU A 406 -9.44 8.27 -7.45
CA LEU A 406 -9.95 9.57 -6.99
C LEU A 406 -9.69 10.67 -8.01
N PHE A 407 -8.50 10.73 -8.63
CA PHE A 407 -8.19 11.72 -9.65
C PHE A 407 -9.09 11.57 -10.87
N ALA A 408 -9.29 10.33 -11.34
CA ALA A 408 -10.20 10.04 -12.44
C ALA A 408 -11.65 10.47 -12.13
N ASP A 409 -12.14 10.19 -10.92
CA ASP A 409 -13.48 10.61 -10.50
C ASP A 409 -13.62 12.15 -10.43
N LEU A 410 -12.61 12.86 -9.90
CA LEU A 410 -12.61 14.33 -9.84
C LEU A 410 -12.55 14.98 -11.22
N LEU A 411 -11.91 14.32 -12.18
CA LEU A 411 -11.85 14.72 -13.59
C LEU A 411 -13.06 14.22 -14.41
N SER A 412 -13.94 13.43 -13.80
CA SER A 412 -15.11 12.81 -14.44
C SER A 412 -14.74 11.98 -15.68
N ILE A 413 -13.75 11.09 -15.53
CA ILE A 413 -13.28 10.15 -16.55
C ILE A 413 -13.16 8.73 -15.96
N HIS A 414 -13.05 7.71 -16.82
CA HIS A 414 -12.73 6.37 -16.34
C HIS A 414 -11.21 6.19 -16.21
N ALA A 415 -10.80 5.74 -15.01
CA ALA A 415 -9.45 5.28 -14.72
C ALA A 415 -9.07 4.10 -15.63
N ALA A 416 -7.80 4.03 -16.03
CA ALA A 416 -7.23 2.79 -16.59
C ALA A 416 -7.23 1.67 -15.52
N PRO A 417 -7.13 0.38 -15.91
CA PRO A 417 -6.97 -0.71 -14.96
C PRO A 417 -5.79 -0.45 -14.01
N ASN A 418 -6.03 -0.53 -12.71
CA ASN A 418 -5.07 -0.23 -11.66
C ASN A 418 -5.34 -1.09 -10.41
N ASN A 419 -4.46 -0.98 -9.40
CA ASN A 419 -4.56 -1.79 -8.18
C ASN A 419 -5.44 -1.15 -7.09
N GLY A 420 -5.81 0.13 -7.22
CA GLY A 420 -6.75 0.78 -6.30
C GLY A 420 -8.16 0.20 -6.38
N THR A 421 -8.86 0.21 -5.26
CA THR A 421 -10.25 -0.24 -5.15
C THR A 421 -11.21 0.91 -5.39
N LYS A 422 -11.86 0.92 -6.57
CA LYS A 422 -12.85 1.94 -6.92
C LYS A 422 -13.89 2.10 -5.81
N GLY A 423 -14.05 3.33 -5.33
CA GLY A 423 -14.96 3.66 -4.23
C GLY A 423 -14.32 3.85 -2.88
N ARG A 424 -13.07 3.40 -2.70
CA ARG A 424 -12.38 3.50 -1.42
C ARG A 424 -12.28 4.93 -0.89
N LEU A 425 -12.21 5.90 -1.80
CA LEU A 425 -12.15 7.32 -1.50
C LEU A 425 -13.43 8.09 -1.84
N ASN A 426 -14.58 7.41 -1.98
CA ASN A 426 -15.88 8.07 -2.19
C ASN A 426 -16.21 9.09 -1.10
N ALA A 427 -15.71 8.85 0.11
CA ALA A 427 -15.85 9.77 1.23
C ALA A 427 -15.26 11.17 0.96
N VAL A 428 -14.27 11.29 0.07
CA VAL A 428 -13.66 12.57 -0.34
C VAL A 428 -14.58 13.38 -1.26
N LEU A 429 -15.49 12.73 -1.99
CA LEU A 429 -16.34 13.38 -2.98
C LEU A 429 -17.62 13.93 -2.33
N ARG A 430 -18.07 15.13 -2.74
CA ARG A 430 -19.41 15.64 -2.35
C ARG A 430 -20.54 14.80 -2.93
N LYS A 431 -20.35 14.34 -4.17
CA LYS A 431 -21.33 13.56 -4.94
C LYS A 431 -20.62 12.34 -5.54
N PRO A 432 -20.36 11.29 -4.74
CA PRO A 432 -19.74 10.09 -5.25
C PRO A 432 -20.63 9.38 -6.26
N SER A 433 -20.01 8.74 -7.27
CA SER A 433 -20.74 7.88 -8.21
C SER A 433 -21.22 6.61 -7.50
N SER A 434 -22.43 6.14 -7.81
CA SER A 434 -22.94 4.88 -7.27
C SER A 434 -22.09 3.71 -7.74
N ILE A 435 -21.69 2.83 -6.82
CA ILE A 435 -20.91 1.63 -7.14
C ILE A 435 -21.86 0.44 -7.21
N ARG A 436 -21.92 -0.18 -8.38
CA ARG A 436 -22.67 -1.43 -8.58
C ARG A 436 -21.68 -2.58 -8.59
N GLU A 437 -21.60 -3.31 -7.47
CA GLU A 437 -21.00 -4.63 -7.46
C GLU A 437 -22.06 -5.68 -7.77
N ARG A 438 -21.70 -6.74 -8.50
CA ARG A 438 -22.64 -7.85 -8.72
C ARG A 438 -22.97 -8.48 -7.37
N THR A 439 -24.25 -8.45 -7.01
CA THR A 439 -24.77 -9.21 -5.87
C THR A 439 -24.83 -10.68 -6.25
N SER A 440 -23.82 -11.42 -5.86
CA SER A 440 -23.82 -12.89 -5.86
C SER A 440 -24.55 -13.37 -4.60
N THR A 441 -25.87 -13.21 -4.58
CA THR A 441 -26.74 -13.83 -3.55
C THR A 441 -26.92 -15.33 -3.77
N VAL A 442 -26.10 -15.96 -4.61
CA VAL A 442 -26.26 -17.38 -4.90
C VAL A 442 -25.71 -18.15 -3.71
N ALA A 443 -26.63 -18.64 -2.88
CA ALA A 443 -26.35 -19.75 -1.97
C ALA A 443 -25.62 -20.81 -2.79
N GLY A 444 -24.36 -21.11 -2.43
CA GLY A 444 -23.53 -22.02 -3.21
C GLY A 444 -24.26 -23.32 -3.51
N LEU A 445 -23.90 -24.00 -4.59
CA LEU A 445 -24.45 -25.31 -4.86
C LEU A 445 -23.92 -26.29 -3.79
N ARG A 446 -24.79 -27.09 -3.18
CA ARG A 446 -24.32 -28.22 -2.37
C ARG A 446 -23.66 -29.23 -3.30
N CYS A 447 -22.52 -29.79 -2.90
CA CYS A 447 -21.88 -30.81 -3.71
C CYS A 447 -22.80 -32.03 -3.88
N THR A 448 -23.01 -32.48 -5.12
CA THR A 448 -23.95 -33.56 -5.48
C THR A 448 -23.33 -34.95 -5.44
N GLU A 449 -21.99 -35.05 -5.49
CA GLU A 449 -21.27 -36.32 -5.40
C GLU A 449 -21.01 -36.66 -3.92
N GLU A 450 -21.29 -37.91 -3.53
CA GLU A 450 -20.80 -38.43 -2.25
C GLU A 450 -19.27 -38.35 -2.26
N VAL A 451 -18.71 -37.56 -1.36
CA VAL A 451 -17.26 -37.51 -1.13
C VAL A 451 -16.82 -38.92 -0.78
N LYS A 452 -16.11 -39.60 -1.69
CA LYS A 452 -15.68 -40.99 -1.54
C LYS A 452 -14.78 -41.12 -0.31
N ASP A 453 -15.35 -41.61 0.79
CA ASP A 453 -14.69 -41.79 2.07
C ASP A 453 -13.80 -43.04 2.02
N GLY A 454 -12.56 -42.88 1.57
CA GLY A 454 -11.64 -44.01 1.41
C GLY A 454 -11.07 -44.54 2.72
N HIS A 455 -10.85 -43.70 3.75
CA HIS A 455 -9.84 -43.99 4.79
C HIS A 455 -10.17 -43.49 6.23
N CYS A 456 -11.44 -43.37 6.66
CA CYS A 456 -11.76 -42.95 8.03
C CYS A 456 -12.27 -44.09 8.95
N HIS A 457 -11.50 -44.45 9.98
CA HIS A 457 -11.93 -45.38 11.05
C HIS A 457 -12.23 -44.61 12.36
N SER A 458 -13.45 -44.79 12.89
CA SER A 458 -13.99 -44.42 14.23
C SER A 458 -14.10 -42.95 14.65
N VAL A 459 -13.20 -42.04 14.27
CA VAL A 459 -13.32 -40.61 14.68
C VAL A 459 -14.42 -39.89 13.89
N CYS A 460 -14.76 -40.39 12.70
CA CYS A 460 -15.81 -39.86 11.84
C CYS A 460 -17.24 -40.12 12.36
N GLU A 461 -17.46 -41.06 13.31
CA GLU A 461 -18.80 -41.29 13.88
C GLU A 461 -19.29 -40.12 14.75
N ALA A 462 -18.40 -39.27 15.26
CA ALA A 462 -18.77 -38.06 15.99
C ALA A 462 -19.25 -36.93 15.05
N ALA A 463 -18.95 -37.02 13.75
CA ALA A 463 -19.37 -36.07 12.72
C ALA A 463 -20.57 -36.60 11.91
N LYS A 464 -21.44 -37.42 12.53
CA LYS A 464 -22.71 -37.82 11.93
C LYS A 464 -23.52 -36.58 11.57
N MET A 465 -23.72 -36.46 10.27
CA MET A 465 -24.45 -35.44 9.55
C MET A 465 -25.91 -35.40 10.01
N ASN A 466 -26.47 -34.18 10.02
CA ASN A 466 -27.90 -33.91 10.01
C ASN A 466 -28.65 -34.12 11.35
N ASP A 467 -28.24 -33.41 12.40
CA ASP A 467 -29.13 -33.16 13.55
C ASP A 467 -29.68 -31.74 13.44
N ASN A 468 -31.00 -31.54 13.63
CA ASN A 468 -31.70 -30.25 13.61
C ASN A 468 -31.24 -29.27 14.72
N LYS A 469 -30.10 -29.57 15.37
CA LYS A 469 -29.47 -28.85 16.47
C LYS A 469 -28.12 -28.23 16.10
N CYS A 470 -27.59 -28.46 14.89
CA CYS A 470 -26.30 -27.91 14.47
C CYS A 470 -26.43 -26.50 13.86
N ILE A 471 -25.54 -25.58 14.24
CA ILE A 471 -25.45 -24.21 13.71
C ILE A 471 -24.22 -24.13 12.79
N ALA A 472 -24.40 -24.41 11.49
CA ALA A 472 -23.35 -24.19 10.51
C ALA A 472 -23.07 -22.67 10.36
N PRO A 473 -21.81 -22.25 10.13
CA PRO A 473 -21.52 -20.85 9.85
C PRO A 473 -22.25 -20.39 8.58
N LYS A 474 -22.70 -19.13 8.55
CA LYS A 474 -23.09 -18.49 7.29
C LYS A 474 -21.82 -17.88 6.69
N ALA A 475 -21.43 -18.28 5.49
CA ALA A 475 -20.30 -17.64 4.84
C ALA A 475 -20.66 -16.21 4.42
N ILE A 476 -19.72 -15.29 4.65
CA ILE A 476 -19.77 -13.89 4.20
C ILE A 476 -19.13 -13.73 2.82
N VAL A 477 -18.96 -14.85 2.10
CA VAL A 477 -18.15 -14.97 0.90
C VAL A 477 -19.04 -15.37 -0.27
N SER A 478 -18.74 -14.84 -1.45
CA SER A 478 -19.31 -15.33 -2.71
C SER A 478 -18.22 -15.78 -3.68
N PHE A 479 -18.62 -16.64 -4.62
CA PHE A 479 -17.79 -17.16 -5.70
C PHE A 479 -18.24 -16.58 -7.05
N ASP A 480 -17.31 -16.50 -8.00
CA ASP A 480 -17.68 -16.30 -9.40
C ASP A 480 -18.18 -17.63 -9.99
N LEU A 481 -19.48 -17.86 -9.86
CA LEU A 481 -20.14 -19.10 -10.29
C LEU A 481 -20.30 -19.23 -11.81
N SER A 482 -19.70 -18.35 -12.60
CA SER A 482 -19.84 -18.34 -14.08
C SER A 482 -19.46 -19.68 -14.73
N ASN A 483 -18.67 -20.51 -14.06
CA ASN A 483 -18.22 -21.81 -14.56
C ASN A 483 -18.91 -23.03 -13.91
N GLY A 484 -19.81 -22.84 -12.94
CA GLY A 484 -20.56 -23.94 -12.28
C GLY A 484 -19.70 -24.97 -11.55
N ALA A 485 -18.44 -24.65 -11.26
CA ALA A 485 -17.46 -25.58 -10.70
C ALA A 485 -17.38 -25.54 -9.17
N GLU A 486 -17.87 -24.48 -8.53
CA GLU A 486 -17.84 -24.33 -7.08
C GLU A 486 -19.07 -24.98 -6.40
N CYS A 487 -18.80 -25.76 -5.36
CA CYS A 487 -19.82 -26.28 -4.46
C CYS A 487 -19.35 -26.23 -3.00
N TYR A 488 -20.26 -26.45 -2.05
CA TYR A 488 -19.89 -26.59 -0.64
C TYR A 488 -20.40 -27.88 0.00
N VAL A 489 -19.65 -28.32 1.02
CA VAL A 489 -20.03 -29.37 1.96
C VAL A 489 -20.30 -28.73 3.31
N SER A 490 -21.47 -29.02 3.91
CA SER A 490 -21.87 -28.49 5.21
C SER A 490 -21.68 -29.54 6.29
N LEU A 491 -20.99 -29.15 7.36
CA LEU A 491 -20.75 -29.91 8.58
C LEU A 491 -21.35 -29.15 9.77
N CYS A 492 -21.37 -29.76 10.95
CA CYS A 492 -22.08 -29.18 12.11
C CYS A 492 -21.50 -27.84 12.59
N ASP A 493 -20.19 -27.64 12.50
CA ASP A 493 -19.48 -26.43 12.92
C ASP A 493 -18.74 -25.74 11.77
N SER A 494 -18.84 -26.26 10.54
CA SER A 494 -17.96 -25.87 9.44
C SER A 494 -18.61 -25.94 8.06
N LEU A 495 -18.11 -25.13 7.13
CA LEU A 495 -18.41 -25.19 5.69
C LEU A 495 -17.10 -25.37 4.91
N VAL A 496 -17.08 -26.34 3.99
CA VAL A 496 -15.94 -26.61 3.10
C VAL A 496 -16.33 -26.23 1.68
N TYR A 497 -15.60 -25.31 1.06
CA TYR A 497 -15.81 -24.85 -0.31
C TYR A 497 -14.83 -25.52 -1.26
N VAL A 498 -15.37 -26.18 -2.27
CA VAL A 498 -14.64 -27.05 -3.20
C VAL A 498 -14.81 -26.54 -4.63
N ASN A 499 -13.73 -26.56 -5.40
CA ASN A 499 -13.77 -26.43 -6.84
C ASN A 499 -13.65 -27.82 -7.48
N ASN A 500 -14.78 -28.38 -7.92
CA ASN A 500 -14.86 -29.74 -8.44
C ASN A 500 -14.05 -29.92 -9.74
N LYS A 501 -13.98 -28.89 -10.58
CA LYS A 501 -13.23 -28.93 -11.84
C LYS A 501 -11.72 -29.04 -11.63
N LEU A 502 -11.23 -28.44 -10.54
CA LEU A 502 -9.82 -28.48 -10.15
C LEU A 502 -9.50 -29.62 -9.18
N GLY A 503 -10.51 -30.18 -8.51
CA GLY A 503 -10.33 -31.19 -7.48
C GLY A 503 -9.59 -30.63 -6.25
N ILE A 504 -9.85 -29.36 -5.91
CA ILE A 504 -9.22 -28.69 -4.76
C ILE A 504 -10.29 -28.10 -3.84
N THR A 505 -9.94 -27.98 -2.56
CA THR A 505 -10.69 -27.11 -1.66
C THR A 505 -10.11 -25.72 -1.70
N GLN A 506 -10.99 -24.74 -1.88
CA GLN A 506 -10.62 -23.33 -1.97
C GLN A 506 -10.61 -22.67 -0.60
N MET A 507 -11.52 -23.05 0.29
CA MET A 507 -11.67 -22.44 1.60
C MET A 507 -12.44 -23.35 2.56
N VAL A 508 -12.07 -23.32 3.83
CA VAL A 508 -12.85 -23.86 4.93
C VAL A 508 -13.21 -22.71 5.87
N VAL A 509 -14.45 -22.72 6.35
CA VAL A 509 -14.96 -21.80 7.38
C VAL A 509 -15.37 -22.63 8.57
N THR A 510 -14.90 -22.32 9.77
CA THR A 510 -15.24 -23.08 10.98
C THR A 510 -15.54 -22.15 12.15
N ILE A 511 -16.49 -22.55 12.99
CA ILE A 511 -16.82 -21.88 14.25
C ILE A 511 -16.12 -22.61 15.39
N LEU A 512 -15.28 -21.89 16.11
CA LEU A 512 -14.61 -22.37 17.31
C LEU A 512 -15.33 -21.81 18.54
N SER A 513 -15.68 -22.68 19.50
CA SER A 513 -16.36 -22.30 20.75
C SER A 513 -15.65 -22.89 21.97
N GLY A 514 -15.56 -22.09 23.03
CA GLY A 514 -14.97 -22.47 24.32
C GLY A 514 -15.80 -23.48 25.15
N THR A 515 -17.11 -23.64 24.87
CA THR A 515 -18.04 -24.41 25.74
C THR A 515 -18.26 -25.88 25.34
N ASN A 516 -17.79 -26.33 24.17
CA ASN A 516 -17.93 -27.74 23.77
C ASN A 516 -16.97 -28.66 24.55
N SER A 517 -17.51 -29.76 25.09
CA SER A 517 -16.93 -30.73 26.05
C SER A 517 -15.65 -31.46 25.62
N LEU A 518 -15.08 -31.14 24.45
CA LEU A 518 -13.74 -31.54 24.09
C LEU A 518 -12.74 -30.52 24.65
N ARG A 519 -12.39 -30.67 25.93
CA ARG A 519 -11.13 -30.18 26.52
C ARG A 519 -9.94 -30.91 25.89
N LYS A 520 -9.75 -30.80 24.57
CA LYS A 520 -8.53 -31.22 23.89
C LYS A 520 -7.79 -29.97 23.44
N PRO A 521 -6.50 -29.78 23.80
CA PRO A 521 -5.69 -28.74 23.17
C PRO A 521 -5.71 -28.96 21.64
N ASN A 522 -5.57 -27.88 20.86
CA ASN A 522 -5.41 -27.92 19.39
C ASN A 522 -6.69 -28.19 18.57
N LYS A 523 -7.84 -27.55 18.87
CA LYS A 523 -9.10 -27.72 18.09
C LYS A 523 -8.94 -27.43 16.60
N LEU A 524 -8.28 -26.31 16.26
CA LEU A 524 -7.98 -25.95 14.86
C LEU A 524 -7.10 -27.00 14.17
N LEU A 525 -6.10 -27.52 14.89
CA LEU A 525 -5.14 -28.52 14.41
C LEU A 525 -5.81 -29.88 14.18
N ALA A 526 -6.71 -30.29 15.08
CA ALA A 526 -7.53 -31.48 14.92
C ALA A 526 -8.48 -31.35 13.73
N LEU A 527 -9.09 -30.17 13.54
CA LEU A 527 -9.94 -29.88 12.38
C LEU A 527 -9.11 -29.91 11.08
N LEU A 528 -7.97 -29.21 11.02
CA LEU A 528 -7.07 -29.20 9.87
C LEU A 528 -6.62 -30.61 9.48
N TRP A 529 -6.28 -31.44 10.47
CA TRP A 529 -5.89 -32.84 10.27
C TRP A 529 -7.05 -33.70 9.74
N LEU A 530 -8.27 -33.51 10.27
CA LEU A 530 -9.49 -34.18 9.79
C LEU A 530 -9.83 -33.79 8.34
N TYR A 531 -9.68 -32.51 8.03
CA TYR A 531 -9.98 -31.94 6.72
C TYR A 531 -9.01 -32.43 5.65
N ASP A 532 -7.70 -32.44 5.94
CA ASP A 532 -6.66 -32.90 5.03
C ASP A 532 -6.85 -34.38 4.63
N ARG A 533 -7.20 -35.22 5.61
CA ARG A 533 -7.40 -36.66 5.40
C ARG A 533 -8.70 -37.03 4.67
N LYS A 534 -9.75 -36.19 4.78
CA LYS A 534 -11.10 -36.50 4.29
C LYS A 534 -11.44 -35.89 2.92
N TYR A 535 -10.85 -34.75 2.56
CA TYR A 535 -11.24 -33.99 1.36
C TYR A 535 -10.11 -33.81 0.34
N GLU A 536 -9.06 -34.65 0.41
CA GLU A 536 -7.87 -34.61 -0.46
C GLU A 536 -7.41 -33.19 -0.76
N LEU A 537 -7.26 -32.39 0.31
CA LEU A 537 -6.99 -30.96 0.17
C LEU A 537 -5.62 -30.68 -0.48
N ARG A 538 -4.83 -31.72 -0.79
CA ARG A 538 -3.39 -31.68 -1.05
C ARG A 538 -2.64 -30.91 0.05
N LEU A 539 -3.20 -30.84 1.27
CA LEU A 539 -2.64 -30.11 2.41
C LEU A 539 -1.80 -31.02 3.32
N HIS A 540 -1.45 -32.23 2.89
CA HIS A 540 -0.58 -33.14 3.65
C HIS A 540 0.75 -32.48 4.05
N PHE A 541 1.22 -31.56 3.19
CA PHE A 541 2.36 -30.69 3.45
C PHE A 541 2.06 -29.64 4.52
N ILE A 542 0.86 -29.06 4.53
CA ILE A 542 0.43 -28.09 5.55
C ILE A 542 0.31 -28.78 6.91
N THR A 543 -0.13 -30.04 7.01
CA THR A 543 -0.22 -30.75 8.30
C THR A 543 1.15 -30.90 8.99
N ILE A 544 2.22 -31.11 8.22
CA ILE A 544 3.61 -31.15 8.72
C ILE A 544 4.11 -29.75 9.10
N ILE A 545 3.81 -28.74 8.27
CA ILE A 545 4.17 -27.34 8.50
C ILE A 545 3.38 -26.74 9.70
N ILE A 546 2.13 -27.17 9.93
CA ILE A 546 1.28 -26.74 11.05
C ILE A 546 1.85 -27.21 12.39
N LEU A 547 2.55 -28.35 12.40
CA LEU A 547 3.11 -28.93 13.60
C LEU A 547 4.48 -28.35 13.98
N SER A 548 5.04 -27.44 13.16
CA SER A 548 6.33 -26.77 13.38
C SER A 548 6.17 -25.26 13.65
N GLY A 549 7.16 -24.69 14.35
CA GLY A 549 7.39 -23.24 14.51
C GLY A 549 6.14 -22.36 14.63
N THR A 550 5.98 -21.47 13.64
CA THR A 550 4.99 -20.39 13.54
C THR A 550 3.54 -20.84 13.73
N TRP A 551 3.15 -22.00 13.20
CA TRP A 551 1.76 -22.45 13.29
C TRP A 551 1.34 -22.86 14.69
N ARG A 552 2.30 -23.31 15.54
CA ARG A 552 2.02 -23.50 16.97
C ARG A 552 1.65 -22.18 17.64
N TYR A 553 2.26 -21.07 17.22
CA TYR A 553 1.90 -19.75 17.73
C TYR A 553 0.51 -19.33 17.24
N VAL A 554 0.17 -19.55 15.96
CA VAL A 554 -1.17 -19.29 15.44
C VAL A 554 -2.24 -20.03 16.25
N VAL A 555 -2.02 -21.31 16.53
CA VAL A 555 -2.95 -22.12 17.34
C VAL A 555 -3.09 -21.53 18.74
N ARG A 556 -1.97 -21.16 19.39
CA ARG A 556 -2.00 -20.49 20.71
C ARG A 556 -2.72 -19.14 20.68
N LEU A 557 -2.49 -18.34 19.64
CA LEU A 557 -3.15 -17.03 19.47
C LEU A 557 -4.67 -17.21 19.39
N ILE A 558 -5.12 -18.21 18.61
CA ILE A 558 -6.54 -18.54 18.47
C ILE A 558 -7.10 -19.10 19.78
N ASP A 559 -6.37 -19.97 20.49
CA ASP A 559 -6.79 -20.48 21.80
C ASP A 559 -6.94 -19.34 22.82
N ASN A 560 -5.98 -18.41 22.90
CA ASN A 560 -6.06 -17.22 23.77
C ASN A 560 -7.28 -16.34 23.42
N TYR A 561 -7.51 -16.08 22.14
CA TYR A 561 -8.68 -15.32 21.70
C TYR A 561 -9.99 -16.07 21.96
N LEU A 562 -10.01 -17.40 21.94
CA LEU A 562 -11.19 -18.19 22.30
C LEU A 562 -11.46 -18.14 23.81
N GLU A 563 -10.41 -18.14 24.63
CA GLU A 563 -10.55 -17.95 26.08
C GLU A 563 -11.10 -16.56 26.40
N GLU A 564 -10.63 -15.52 25.71
CA GLU A 564 -11.05 -14.14 25.94
C GLU A 564 -12.46 -13.85 25.38
N TYR A 565 -12.78 -14.33 24.18
CA TYR A 565 -13.99 -13.93 23.45
C TYR A 565 -15.07 -15.02 23.36
N GLY A 566 -14.78 -16.25 23.80
CA GLY A 566 -15.72 -17.38 23.87
C GLY A 566 -16.04 -18.06 22.53
N GLN A 567 -16.13 -17.29 21.44
CA GLN A 567 -16.40 -17.80 20.10
C GLN A 567 -15.62 -17.03 19.03
N LEU A 568 -15.05 -17.75 18.07
CA LEU A 568 -14.38 -17.20 16.89
C LEU A 568 -14.85 -17.92 15.64
N THR A 569 -14.84 -17.22 14.51
CA THR A 569 -14.95 -17.81 13.18
C THR A 569 -13.57 -17.78 12.53
N VAL A 570 -13.14 -18.88 11.92
CA VAL A 570 -11.86 -18.98 11.23
C VAL A 570 -12.11 -19.36 9.77
N TYR A 571 -11.52 -18.59 8.86
CA TYR A 571 -11.49 -18.89 7.43
C TYR A 571 -10.06 -19.27 7.05
N PHE A 572 -9.85 -20.34 6.29
CA PHE A 572 -8.53 -20.68 5.79
C PHE A 572 -8.59 -21.42 4.45
N GLY A 573 -7.52 -21.35 3.67
CA GLY A 573 -7.43 -22.05 2.39
C GLY A 573 -6.09 -21.88 1.69
N PRO A 574 -5.83 -22.67 0.64
CA PRO A 574 -4.60 -22.56 -0.14
C PRO A 574 -4.60 -21.31 -1.03
N VAL A 575 -3.41 -20.78 -1.28
CA VAL A 575 -3.15 -19.71 -2.24
C VAL A 575 -2.16 -20.23 -3.28
N TYR A 576 -2.46 -19.97 -4.55
CA TYR A 576 -1.63 -20.31 -5.69
C TYR A 576 -1.25 -19.03 -6.41
N ASP A 577 0.02 -18.69 -6.30
CA ASP A 577 0.66 -17.59 -7.01
C ASP A 577 2.10 -18.02 -7.23
N VAL A 578 2.29 -18.78 -8.30
CA VAL A 578 3.58 -19.36 -8.71
C VAL A 578 4.31 -18.39 -9.64
N ASP A 579 3.57 -17.60 -10.40
CA ASP A 579 4.14 -16.60 -11.30
C ASP A 579 4.54 -15.29 -10.60
N GLY A 580 4.21 -15.13 -9.32
CA GLY A 580 4.61 -13.99 -8.51
C GLY A 580 3.77 -12.72 -8.77
N ASN A 581 2.67 -12.77 -9.52
CA ASN A 581 2.01 -11.56 -10.02
C ASN A 581 1.05 -10.88 -8.99
N GLY A 582 0.79 -11.52 -7.85
CA GLY A 582 -0.07 -11.00 -6.79
C GLY A 582 -1.57 -11.22 -7.02
N VAL A 583 -1.95 -12.07 -7.97
CA VAL A 583 -3.33 -12.47 -8.25
C VAL A 583 -3.43 -13.98 -8.41
N ARG A 584 -4.66 -14.50 -8.35
CA ARG A 584 -4.92 -15.94 -8.49
C ARG A 584 -4.33 -16.47 -9.79
N ASP A 585 -3.52 -17.52 -9.68
CA ASP A 585 -3.00 -18.28 -10.81
C ASP A 585 -4.13 -18.80 -11.74
N SER A 586 -3.76 -19.08 -12.99
CA SER A 586 -4.65 -19.78 -13.93
C SER A 586 -4.95 -21.22 -13.47
N ASP A 587 -6.10 -21.77 -13.90
CA ASP A 587 -6.48 -23.15 -13.60
C ASP A 587 -5.38 -24.17 -13.98
N ASP A 588 -4.60 -23.91 -15.04
CA ASP A 588 -3.50 -24.78 -15.47
C ASP A 588 -2.29 -24.74 -14.54
N LEU A 589 -1.93 -23.55 -14.04
CA LEU A 589 -0.87 -23.40 -13.05
C LEU A 589 -1.28 -24.04 -11.72
N ILE A 590 -2.53 -23.86 -11.29
CA ILE A 590 -3.06 -24.46 -10.06
C ILE A 590 -3.01 -26.00 -10.12
N ARG A 591 -3.36 -26.62 -11.25
CA ARG A 591 -3.32 -28.10 -11.39
C ARG A 591 -1.91 -28.67 -11.28
N LYS A 592 -0.92 -27.96 -11.84
CA LYS A 592 0.46 -28.42 -12.00
C LYS A 592 1.33 -28.17 -10.77
N ASN A 593 0.93 -27.25 -9.90
CA ASN A 593 1.75 -26.80 -8.79
C ASN A 593 1.11 -27.10 -7.43
N LYS A 594 1.93 -27.01 -6.39
CA LYS A 594 1.46 -26.96 -5.01
C LYS A 594 1.08 -25.52 -4.65
N PRO A 595 0.25 -25.30 -3.62
CA PRO A 595 0.02 -23.96 -3.10
C PRO A 595 1.35 -23.31 -2.73
N SER A 596 1.51 -22.02 -3.04
CA SER A 596 2.69 -21.24 -2.62
C SER A 596 2.49 -20.68 -1.21
N HIS A 597 1.25 -20.40 -0.83
CA HIS A 597 0.90 -19.81 0.48
C HIS A 597 -0.38 -20.43 1.05
N VAL A 598 -0.70 -20.06 2.29
CA VAL A 598 -1.97 -20.35 2.96
C VAL A 598 -2.54 -19.03 3.48
N PHE A 599 -3.82 -18.77 3.22
CA PHE A 599 -4.48 -17.65 3.88
C PHE A 599 -5.21 -18.13 5.16
N LEU A 600 -5.29 -17.24 6.14
CA LEU A 600 -6.00 -17.45 7.40
C LEU A 600 -6.68 -16.14 7.81
N ILE A 601 -7.94 -16.18 8.21
CA ILE A 601 -8.66 -15.03 8.74
C ILE A 601 -9.25 -15.44 10.08
N VAL A 602 -8.77 -14.81 11.15
CA VAL A 602 -9.38 -14.92 12.48
C VAL A 602 -10.43 -13.83 12.59
N PHE A 603 -11.67 -14.19 12.86
CA PHE A 603 -12.83 -13.30 12.78
C PHE A 603 -13.69 -13.41 14.04
N ARG A 604 -14.17 -12.27 14.55
CA ARG A 604 -15.18 -12.21 15.62
C ARG A 604 -16.18 -11.10 15.39
N CYS A 605 -17.31 -11.18 16.07
CA CYS A 605 -18.29 -10.09 16.13
C CYS A 605 -18.22 -9.35 17.46
N THR A 606 -18.45 -8.03 17.44
CA THR A 606 -18.41 -7.18 18.64
C THR A 606 -19.74 -7.04 19.36
N GLU A 607 -20.86 -7.32 18.69
CA GLU A 607 -22.20 -7.20 19.29
C GLU A 607 -22.70 -8.57 19.78
N ALA A 608 -23.26 -8.60 21.00
CA ALA A 608 -23.71 -9.82 21.69
C ALA A 608 -25.01 -10.42 21.11
N GLU A 609 -25.65 -9.75 20.15
CA GLU A 609 -26.81 -10.29 19.43
C GLU A 609 -26.38 -11.29 18.36
N VAL A 610 -25.77 -12.40 18.81
CA VAL A 610 -25.74 -13.65 18.04
C VAL A 610 -27.12 -14.30 18.19
N SER A 611 -28.17 -13.64 17.71
CA SER A 611 -29.54 -14.13 17.81
C SER A 611 -29.82 -15.13 16.69
N ALA A 612 -29.42 -16.39 16.84
CA ALA A 612 -29.83 -17.58 16.05
C ALA A 612 -29.74 -17.49 14.49
N ILE A 613 -29.31 -16.37 13.93
CA ILE A 613 -29.18 -16.03 12.52
C ILE A 613 -27.90 -15.19 12.41
N ASN A 614 -26.79 -15.87 12.12
CA ASN A 614 -25.40 -15.41 11.99
C ASN A 614 -25.18 -14.11 11.16
N LEU A 615 -25.62 -12.93 11.61
CA LEU A 615 -25.46 -11.65 10.92
C LEU A 615 -24.48 -10.77 11.71
N CYS A 616 -23.17 -10.87 11.44
CA CYS A 616 -22.21 -10.02 12.11
C CYS A 616 -22.11 -8.64 11.43
N ARG A 617 -22.71 -7.60 12.00
CA ARG A 617 -22.68 -6.25 11.41
C ARG A 617 -21.35 -5.52 11.62
N LYS A 618 -20.73 -5.69 12.79
CA LYS A 618 -19.47 -5.05 13.19
C LYS A 618 -18.36 -6.09 13.40
N PRO A 619 -17.75 -6.56 12.30
CA PRO A 619 -16.70 -7.57 12.38
C PRO A 619 -15.39 -6.98 12.89
N ILE A 620 -14.65 -7.77 13.67
CA ILE A 620 -13.23 -7.59 13.94
C ILE A 620 -12.51 -8.80 13.36
N PHE A 621 -11.45 -8.56 12.60
CA PHE A 621 -10.71 -9.64 11.96
C PHE A 621 -9.22 -9.33 11.84
N ILE A 622 -8.42 -10.39 11.74
CA ILE A 622 -6.99 -10.33 11.39
C ILE A 622 -6.75 -11.32 10.24
N PRO A 623 -6.44 -10.82 9.03
CA PRO A 623 -6.12 -11.66 7.88
C PRO A 623 -4.61 -11.89 7.76
N PHE A 624 -4.22 -13.09 7.35
CA PHE A 624 -2.85 -13.49 7.09
C PHE A 624 -2.75 -14.18 5.74
N ILE A 625 -1.60 -14.02 5.07
CA ILE A 625 -1.14 -14.94 4.04
C ILE A 625 0.27 -15.38 4.40
N LEU A 626 0.41 -16.66 4.70
CA LEU A 626 1.65 -17.25 5.19
C LEU A 626 2.32 -18.05 4.07
N PRO A 627 3.61 -17.80 3.76
CA PRO A 627 4.32 -18.56 2.75
C PRO A 627 4.55 -20.01 3.22
N ILE A 628 4.45 -20.97 2.30
CA ILE A 628 4.76 -22.38 2.54
C ILE A 628 6.25 -22.55 2.25
N VAL A 629 7.07 -22.33 3.28
CA VAL A 629 8.53 -22.42 3.21
C VAL A 629 9.07 -23.41 4.22
N ASP A 630 10.21 -24.01 3.90
CA ASP A 630 10.88 -24.98 4.76
C ASP A 630 11.58 -24.30 5.96
N ASP A 631 11.88 -23.01 5.86
CA ASP A 631 12.70 -22.28 6.84
C ASP A 631 12.31 -20.79 6.94
N ASP A 632 12.39 -20.23 8.15
CA ASP A 632 12.33 -18.78 8.37
C ASP A 632 13.76 -18.23 8.44
N PHE A 633 14.20 -17.57 7.38
CA PHE A 633 15.54 -16.96 7.30
C PHE A 633 15.76 -15.85 8.33
N ASN A 634 14.68 -15.29 8.89
CA ASN A 634 14.78 -14.15 9.78
C ASN A 634 14.85 -14.55 11.27
N CYS A 635 14.51 -15.79 11.61
CA CYS A 635 14.35 -16.24 13.00
C CYS A 635 13.49 -15.26 13.83
N LEU A 636 12.39 -14.76 13.26
CA LEU A 636 11.55 -13.79 13.96
C LEU A 636 10.86 -14.47 15.14
N ASP A 637 10.56 -13.68 16.17
CA ASP A 637 9.58 -14.14 17.14
C ASP A 637 8.23 -14.35 16.43
N SER A 638 7.45 -15.30 16.92
CA SER A 638 6.22 -15.67 16.23
C SER A 638 5.20 -14.54 16.10
N PRO A 639 4.95 -13.68 17.12
CA PRO A 639 4.09 -12.52 16.92
C PRO A 639 4.57 -11.57 15.81
N GLU A 640 5.86 -11.26 15.76
CA GLU A 640 6.44 -10.41 14.72
C GLU A 640 6.32 -11.05 13.34
N TYR A 641 6.63 -12.34 13.21
CA TYR A 641 6.44 -13.08 11.95
C TYR A 641 5.00 -12.97 11.44
N MET A 642 4.02 -13.12 12.34
CA MET A 642 2.60 -13.01 11.98
C MET A 642 2.19 -11.58 11.63
N PHE A 643 2.72 -10.57 12.33
CA PHE A 643 2.53 -9.16 12.00
C PHE A 643 3.04 -8.86 10.57
N GLN A 644 4.25 -9.34 10.25
CA GLN A 644 4.86 -9.16 8.93
C GLN A 644 3.98 -9.72 7.81
N ASN A 645 3.31 -10.85 8.07
CA ASN A 645 2.46 -11.53 7.10
C ASN A 645 0.95 -11.21 7.25
N THR A 646 0.59 -10.21 8.07
CA THR A 646 -0.78 -9.69 8.12
C THR A 646 -1.08 -8.98 6.81
N VAL A 647 -2.25 -9.21 6.21
CA VAL A 647 -2.64 -8.63 4.90
C VAL A 647 -4.02 -7.97 4.99
N ARG A 648 -4.47 -7.32 3.92
CA ARG A 648 -5.87 -6.91 3.77
C ARG A 648 -6.70 -8.11 3.31
N ILE A 649 -8.00 -8.07 3.58
CA ILE A 649 -8.93 -9.03 2.98
C ILE A 649 -8.87 -8.95 1.45
N ARG A 650 -8.69 -7.74 0.90
CA ARG A 650 -8.54 -7.52 -0.54
C ARG A 650 -7.37 -8.29 -1.16
N ASP A 651 -6.27 -8.47 -0.42
CA ASP A 651 -5.12 -9.25 -0.92
C ASP A 651 -5.48 -10.73 -1.05
N ILE A 652 -6.23 -11.26 -0.07
CA ILE A 652 -6.79 -12.62 -0.15
C ILE A 652 -7.74 -12.75 -1.33
N GLU A 653 -8.64 -11.77 -1.55
CA GLU A 653 -9.55 -11.77 -2.71
C GLU A 653 -8.80 -11.85 -4.04
N LEU A 654 -7.76 -11.02 -4.21
CA LEU A 654 -6.96 -10.99 -5.43
C LEU A 654 -6.30 -12.34 -5.72
N LEU A 655 -5.77 -13.00 -4.69
CA LEU A 655 -5.00 -14.25 -4.80
C LEU A 655 -5.86 -15.51 -4.88
N THR A 656 -7.13 -15.44 -4.48
CA THR A 656 -8.01 -16.60 -4.42
C THR A 656 -9.18 -16.53 -5.40
N GLY A 657 -9.51 -15.34 -5.89
CA GLY A 657 -10.74 -15.07 -6.63
C GLY A 657 -12.00 -15.04 -5.76
N LEU A 658 -11.86 -15.13 -4.44
CA LEU A 658 -12.98 -15.01 -3.50
C LEU A 658 -13.42 -13.54 -3.38
N GLN A 659 -14.67 -13.32 -2.99
CA GLN A 659 -15.16 -12.00 -2.61
C GLN A 659 -15.82 -12.05 -1.23
N PHE A 660 -15.39 -11.21 -0.29
CA PHE A 660 -15.88 -11.15 1.09
C PHE A 660 -16.89 -10.00 1.28
N PHE A 661 -17.67 -10.08 2.37
CA PHE A 661 -18.69 -9.11 2.76
C PHE A 661 -19.74 -8.85 1.66
N THR A 662 -20.26 -9.92 1.05
CA THR A 662 -21.12 -9.84 -0.15
C THR A 662 -22.60 -9.70 0.15
N ASP A 663 -23.05 -9.99 1.38
CA ASP A 663 -24.44 -9.84 1.80
C ASP A 663 -24.80 -8.35 1.97
N ARG A 664 -25.43 -7.78 0.93
CA ARG A 664 -25.83 -6.36 0.89
C ARG A 664 -26.96 -6.01 1.85
N ASN A 665 -27.60 -6.99 2.50
CA ASN A 665 -28.52 -6.72 3.60
C ASN A 665 -27.79 -6.41 4.91
N ILE A 666 -26.50 -6.79 5.02
CA ILE A 666 -25.66 -6.55 6.20
C ILE A 666 -24.77 -5.33 5.99
N TRP A 667 -24.04 -5.32 4.87
CA TRP A 667 -23.06 -4.27 4.55
C TRP A 667 -23.41 -3.61 3.22
N SER A 668 -23.49 -2.28 3.21
CA SER A 668 -23.55 -1.55 1.95
C SER A 668 -22.30 -1.83 1.10
N THR A 669 -22.34 -1.52 -0.20
CA THR A 669 -21.18 -1.66 -1.07
C THR A 669 -19.98 -0.86 -0.53
N GLU A 670 -20.22 0.34 -0.04
CA GLU A 670 -19.20 1.21 0.56
C GLU A 670 -18.62 0.61 1.83
N GLU A 671 -19.47 0.11 2.75
CA GLU A 671 -19.03 -0.56 3.97
C GLU A 671 -18.17 -1.79 3.63
N ALA A 672 -18.60 -2.62 2.68
CA ALA A 672 -17.85 -3.79 2.23
C ALA A 672 -16.50 -3.42 1.61
N ILE A 673 -16.41 -2.34 0.82
CA ILE A 673 -15.13 -1.85 0.28
C ILE A 673 -14.20 -1.41 1.41
N MET A 674 -14.72 -0.66 2.39
CA MET A 674 -13.92 -0.20 3.53
C MET A 674 -13.37 -1.37 4.34
N LEU A 675 -14.20 -2.38 4.64
CA LEU A 675 -13.77 -3.57 5.36
C LEU A 675 -12.72 -4.36 4.57
N ARG A 676 -12.87 -4.51 3.25
CA ARG A 676 -11.94 -5.32 2.45
C ARG A 676 -10.56 -4.69 2.29
N THR A 677 -10.51 -3.36 2.27
CA THR A 677 -9.27 -2.59 2.07
C THR A 677 -8.64 -2.13 3.39
N TYR A 678 -9.27 -2.44 4.53
CA TYR A 678 -8.75 -2.08 5.84
C TYR A 678 -7.41 -2.78 6.13
N VAL A 679 -6.42 -2.01 6.58
CA VAL A 679 -5.09 -2.51 6.96
C VAL A 679 -5.07 -2.71 8.47
N THR A 680 -5.08 -3.98 8.89
CA THR A 680 -5.14 -4.33 10.31
C THR A 680 -3.78 -4.08 10.98
N GLN A 681 -3.70 -3.04 11.83
CA GLN A 681 -2.50 -2.74 12.63
C GLN A 681 -2.80 -2.73 14.14
N ASN A 682 -3.95 -2.18 14.55
CA ASN A 682 -4.28 -1.94 15.96
C ASN A 682 -4.49 -3.20 16.83
N LEU A 683 -4.49 -4.38 16.22
CA LEU A 683 -4.62 -5.67 16.93
C LEU A 683 -3.25 -6.27 17.29
N TRP A 684 -2.16 -5.58 16.91
CA TRP A 684 -0.80 -5.94 17.24
C TRP A 684 -0.21 -4.96 18.26
N PRO A 685 0.67 -5.42 19.16
CA PRO A 685 1.31 -4.56 20.16
C PRO A 685 2.50 -3.74 19.60
N TYR A 686 2.74 -3.76 18.29
CA TYR A 686 3.96 -3.28 17.62
C TYR A 686 3.80 -1.94 16.90
#